data_AF-A0A9C5ZAN0-F1
#
_entry.id   AF-A0A9C5ZAN0-F1
#
_cell.length_a   1.000
_cell.length_b   1.000
_cell.length_c   1.000
_cell.angle_alpha   90.00
_cell.angle_beta   90.00
_cell.angle_gamma   90.00
#
_symmetry.space_group_name_H-M   'P 1'
#
loop_
_entity.id
_entity.type
_entity.pdbx_description
1 polymer ?
#
loop_
_entity_poly.entity_id
_entity_poly.type
_entity_poly.pdbx_seq_one_letter_code
_entity_poly.pdbx_strand_id
1 'polypeptide(L)'
;MKTPITLMIKLKTWTNVTNNLNYKTNPISFKKMSGEQPASPNECLKIPAWITEEYFIDILEKDVPDFESIRQFTPIAATAPGENYTSIMVRVIIDVEIKDKQMQRVSYIVKTDLETSEARAVINSMNFFPKERRMYASYLPKFEQLYRDIVGLEVQFAPRCMRIEETPERITLVMEDLKCKNFKNIDRLNGFDMSHVTAVLRKLAEFHAASAVYEDRNGPYESLYYDSFFNETNRSKFNEMYSLRKDIFRKAMLEWDLEDVEKYLSKFPEADEFYEENVRINQVDPSEFNVLNHGDCWSNNIMFTYNQNNDIEEVIFVDFQISKWGSPAQDLWYLITNSVALDIKVKEFDHIIQIYHQHLLKCLQLLKYAKKMPTLKELHITMLKYGYWGVFTANIITPAVLLPSDKDANMDSMLKPGPEGDQFRFKAFTSPFYKQAMRQLYPFLYNKGIFDITRIVMATAKTTNIENPNENLRIPAWITKEYFKEILATDEPDALYVKHFTPTAAIPPGENFTSIMLRIHVDLEMKDGCVKHKSYIMKTMLDDDESDDVINKLSLFPKEMIVYREYIPAFENFYKNIGWPIKLAPKCLLAEHKNGRINFVFEDLQEQHFKNPKRLQGCSMQLMVASLRKLAEYHAVSAVYAEKNGPFPTDFQYGFFNKDLDMEIMRNAYEMKIKEYKLAMKQWQLDNVEEYIRKIPTFEQYWKCGLSTLQQKENSFNVLTHGDFWSSNIMFSEDPIGSHINNIIIVDFQICKWGSPAEDLLFFLTISPEKDIRIREFDNFIAIYYKRLMECLKALNYQKPYPKLRDLHKDILDQRHSFYAFFAVFNHLPAILMPTDKDSNIHNFSRNDEYGKKLRLKMYTNPRYVQVAKDLFPFFHTRGIFNFEDYDE
;
A
#
# COMPACT_ATOMS: atom_id res chain seq x y z
N MET A 1 44.71 -3.30 -30.95
CA MET A 1 44.08 -2.91 -32.23
C MET A 1 42.63 -2.50 -31.95
N LYS A 2 42.29 -1.23 -32.28
CA LYS A 2 40.96 -0.64 -32.62
C LYS A 2 39.73 -1.08 -31.78
N THR A 3 38.98 -0.25 -31.06
CA THR A 3 38.77 1.22 -31.07
C THR A 3 37.86 1.63 -29.89
N PRO A 4 38.14 2.71 -29.13
CA PRO A 4 37.21 3.33 -28.18
C PRO A 4 36.54 4.59 -28.76
N ILE A 5 35.76 4.45 -29.84
CA ILE A 5 35.10 5.61 -30.51
C ILE A 5 33.57 5.51 -30.48
N THR A 6 32.99 4.34 -30.25
CA THR A 6 31.53 4.15 -30.30
C THR A 6 30.80 4.67 -29.04
N LEU A 7 31.50 4.86 -27.90
CA LEU A 7 30.91 5.41 -26.68
C LEU A 7 30.89 6.95 -26.65
N MET A 8 31.75 7.62 -27.44
CA MET A 8 31.76 9.09 -27.55
C MET A 8 30.71 9.63 -28.55
N ILE A 9 30.19 8.80 -29.46
CA ILE A 9 29.21 9.24 -30.46
C ILE A 9 27.77 9.27 -29.89
N LYS A 10 27.45 8.45 -28.88
CA LYS A 10 26.17 8.55 -28.15
C LYS A 10 26.10 9.69 -27.13
N LEU A 11 27.21 10.36 -26.84
CA LEU A 11 27.26 11.59 -26.04
C LEU A 11 27.04 12.86 -26.88
N LYS A 12 27.17 12.79 -28.22
CA LYS A 12 26.99 13.96 -29.13
C LYS A 12 25.57 14.15 -29.66
N THR A 13 24.67 13.19 -29.50
CA THR A 13 23.26 13.34 -29.90
C THR A 13 22.36 13.88 -28.79
N TRP A 14 22.90 14.14 -27.61
CA TRP A 14 22.18 14.72 -26.47
C TRP A 14 22.63 16.14 -26.09
N THR A 15 23.68 16.66 -26.73
CA THR A 15 24.08 18.08 -26.62
C THR A 15 23.05 19.07 -27.19
N ASN A 16 22.02 18.59 -27.90
CA ASN A 16 20.93 19.45 -28.40
C ASN A 16 19.81 19.71 -27.38
N VAL A 17 19.80 19.05 -26.20
CA VAL A 17 18.79 19.30 -25.15
C VAL A 17 19.38 19.99 -23.92
N THR A 18 20.70 20.11 -23.82
CA THR A 18 21.38 20.91 -22.77
C THR A 18 21.47 22.40 -23.07
N ASN A 19 21.04 22.86 -24.25
CA ASN A 19 21.08 24.28 -24.64
C ASN A 19 19.99 25.17 -24.00
N ASN A 20 19.11 24.63 -23.14
CA ASN A 20 18.04 25.40 -22.48
C ASN A 20 18.29 25.70 -20.99
N LEU A 21 19.52 25.57 -20.48
CA LEU A 21 19.87 25.94 -19.10
C LEU A 21 20.87 27.10 -19.05
N ASN A 22 20.71 28.08 -19.95
CA ASN A 22 21.35 29.39 -19.79
C ASN A 22 20.47 30.26 -18.89
N TYR A 23 20.62 30.11 -17.57
CA TYR A 23 20.16 31.13 -16.63
C TYR A 23 21.07 32.36 -16.79
N LYS A 24 20.70 33.26 -17.70
CA LYS A 24 21.25 34.61 -17.69
C LYS A 24 20.67 35.29 -16.45
N THR A 25 21.53 35.73 -15.54
CA THR A 25 21.17 36.77 -14.57
C THR A 25 20.81 38.01 -15.38
N ASN A 26 19.52 38.20 -15.65
CA ASN A 26 19.04 39.38 -16.35
C ASN A 26 19.13 40.58 -15.39
N PRO A 27 19.88 41.65 -15.75
CA PRO A 27 19.74 42.92 -15.04
C PRO A 27 18.28 43.38 -15.11
N ILE A 28 17.82 44.05 -14.05
CA ILE A 28 16.43 44.48 -13.88
C ILE A 28 15.95 45.23 -15.13
N SER A 29 14.83 44.79 -15.69
CA SER A 29 14.15 45.49 -16.78
C SER A 29 13.46 46.74 -16.22
N PHE A 30 13.99 47.91 -16.56
CA PHE A 30 13.41 49.20 -16.16
C PHE A 30 12.18 49.50 -17.03
N LYS A 31 10.99 49.54 -16.42
CA LYS A 31 9.78 50.01 -17.11
C LYS A 31 9.78 51.54 -17.19
N LYS A 32 9.59 52.09 -18.41
CA LYS A 32 9.28 53.51 -18.61
C LYS A 32 7.95 53.87 -17.92
N MET A 33 7.88 55.05 -17.32
CA MET A 33 6.71 55.56 -16.61
C MET A 33 5.44 55.51 -17.47
N SER A 34 4.44 54.73 -17.05
CA SER A 34 3.04 54.89 -17.47
C SER A 34 2.35 55.81 -16.46
N GLY A 35 1.66 56.84 -16.94
CA GLY A 35 1.03 57.88 -16.10
C GLY A 35 -0.22 57.45 -15.30
N GLU A 36 -0.50 56.15 -15.18
CA GLU A 36 -1.62 55.63 -14.41
C GLU A 36 -1.20 55.29 -12.98
N GLN A 37 -1.97 55.76 -12.00
CA GLN A 37 -1.80 55.39 -10.59
C GLN A 37 -2.10 53.89 -10.40
N PRO A 38 -1.24 53.14 -9.68
CA PRO A 38 -1.45 51.72 -9.47
C PRO A 38 -2.65 51.49 -8.54
N ALA A 39 -3.66 50.76 -9.01
CA ALA A 39 -4.84 50.41 -8.22
C ALA A 39 -4.49 49.37 -7.14
N SER A 40 -5.00 49.57 -5.91
CA SER A 40 -4.86 48.59 -4.84
C SER A 40 -5.83 47.42 -5.07
N PRO A 41 -5.37 46.16 -5.05
CA PRO A 41 -6.25 44.99 -5.16
C PRO A 41 -7.08 44.74 -3.89
N ASN A 42 -6.74 45.37 -2.76
CA ASN A 42 -7.48 45.31 -1.51
C ASN A 42 -7.48 46.69 -0.84
N GLU A 43 -8.55 47.45 -1.00
CA GLU A 43 -8.70 48.78 -0.39
C GLU A 43 -8.92 48.72 1.14
N CYS A 44 -9.30 47.56 1.67
CA CYS A 44 -9.56 47.37 3.10
C CYS A 44 -8.30 47.04 3.91
N LEU A 45 -7.17 46.74 3.25
CA LEU A 45 -5.91 46.45 3.95
C LEU A 45 -5.33 47.73 4.55
N LYS A 46 -5.25 47.79 5.87
CA LYS A 46 -4.50 48.84 6.56
C LYS A 46 -3.01 48.58 6.41
N ILE A 47 -2.33 49.45 5.67
CA ILE A 47 -0.89 49.38 5.48
C ILE A 47 -0.20 49.81 6.79
N PRO A 48 0.72 48.99 7.35
CA PRO A 48 1.42 49.34 8.57
C PRO A 48 2.17 50.67 8.45
N ALA A 49 1.98 51.55 9.44
CA ALA A 49 2.51 52.93 9.41
C ALA A 49 4.05 53.03 9.36
N TRP A 50 4.76 51.95 9.70
CA TRP A 50 6.22 51.90 9.64
C TRP A 50 6.76 51.70 8.21
N ILE A 51 5.91 51.31 7.23
CA ILE A 51 6.28 51.20 5.82
C ILE A 51 6.34 52.62 5.22
N THR A 52 7.52 53.20 5.23
CA THR A 52 7.81 54.61 4.91
C THR A 52 8.92 54.73 3.87
N GLU A 53 9.11 55.93 3.29
CA GLU A 53 10.20 56.20 2.36
C GLU A 53 11.57 55.92 2.98
N GLU A 54 11.77 56.38 4.22
CA GLU A 54 13.02 56.23 4.98
C GLU A 54 13.40 54.76 5.16
N TYR A 55 12.41 53.88 5.34
CA TYR A 55 12.63 52.45 5.49
C TYR A 55 13.28 51.79 4.26
N PHE A 56 13.11 52.39 3.07
CA PHE A 56 13.60 51.83 1.80
C PHE A 56 14.91 52.45 1.29
N ILE A 57 15.42 53.52 1.90
CA ILE A 57 16.65 54.21 1.43
C ILE A 57 17.82 53.23 1.31
N ASP A 58 18.15 52.50 2.39
CA ASP A 58 19.25 51.52 2.40
C ASP A 58 19.08 50.39 1.38
N ILE A 59 17.84 50.05 1.03
CA ILE A 59 17.53 49.03 0.03
C ILE A 59 17.81 49.59 -1.37
N LEU A 60 17.34 50.81 -1.63
CA LEU A 60 17.50 51.49 -2.91
C LEU A 60 18.96 51.81 -3.21
N GLU A 61 19.74 52.25 -2.22
CA GLU A 61 21.18 52.50 -2.35
C GLU A 61 21.96 51.24 -2.81
N LYS A 62 21.48 50.05 -2.44
CA LYS A 62 22.11 48.77 -2.80
C LYS A 62 21.60 48.20 -4.13
N ASP A 63 20.32 48.38 -4.44
CA ASP A 63 19.65 47.70 -5.56
C ASP A 63 19.53 48.58 -6.81
N VAL A 64 19.57 49.89 -6.66
CA VAL A 64 19.46 50.85 -7.77
C VAL A 64 20.82 51.55 -7.98
N PRO A 65 21.55 51.22 -9.04
CA PRO A 65 22.77 51.93 -9.40
C PRO A 65 22.51 53.43 -9.55
N ASP A 66 23.38 54.25 -8.97
CA ASP A 66 23.32 55.70 -9.04
C ASP A 66 22.04 56.34 -8.48
N PHE A 67 21.38 55.67 -7.53
CA PHE A 67 20.26 56.24 -6.77
C PHE A 67 20.59 57.61 -6.16
N GLU A 68 19.70 58.59 -6.37
CA GLU A 68 19.84 59.96 -5.83
C GLU A 68 18.71 60.32 -4.87
N SER A 69 17.44 60.14 -5.28
CA SER A 69 16.29 60.46 -4.41
C SER A 69 15.02 59.71 -4.76
N ILE A 70 14.11 59.58 -3.79
CA ILE A 70 12.73 59.12 -4.01
C ILE A 70 11.88 60.31 -4.47
N ARG A 71 11.13 60.13 -5.55
CA ARG A 71 10.18 61.13 -6.07
C ARG A 71 8.74 60.78 -5.78
N GLN A 72 8.41 59.49 -5.75
CA GLN A 72 7.08 59.01 -5.39
C GLN A 72 7.19 57.67 -4.66
N PHE A 73 6.44 57.52 -3.58
CA PHE A 73 6.34 56.29 -2.79
C PHE A 73 4.87 55.88 -2.65
N THR A 74 4.53 54.72 -3.20
CA THR A 74 3.14 54.26 -3.27
C THR A 74 3.04 52.83 -2.73
N PRO A 75 2.76 52.67 -1.42
CA PRO A 75 2.46 51.37 -0.85
C PRO A 75 0.99 51.02 -1.11
N ILE A 76 0.75 49.80 -1.60
CA ILE A 76 -0.58 49.25 -1.88
C ILE A 76 -0.64 47.80 -1.43
N ALA A 77 -1.83 47.22 -1.30
CA ALA A 77 -1.95 45.78 -1.05
C ALA A 77 -1.29 44.97 -2.19
N ALA A 78 -0.59 43.89 -1.85
CA ALA A 78 0.04 43.05 -2.87
C ALA A 78 -0.95 42.13 -3.59
N THR A 79 -2.01 41.71 -2.89
CA THR A 79 -2.99 40.69 -3.30
C THR A 79 -4.43 41.10 -2.99
N ALA A 80 -5.39 40.43 -3.62
CA ALA A 80 -6.81 40.65 -3.34
C ALA A 80 -7.23 40.10 -1.96
N PRO A 81 -8.40 40.49 -1.41
CA PRO A 81 -8.96 39.88 -0.22
C PRO A 81 -9.06 38.35 -0.37
N GLY A 82 -8.65 37.59 0.64
CA GLY A 82 -8.74 36.12 0.65
C GLY A 82 -7.60 35.38 -0.07
N GLU A 83 -6.65 36.07 -0.70
CA GLU A 83 -5.51 35.43 -1.38
C GLU A 83 -4.29 35.17 -0.46
N ASN A 84 -4.25 35.80 0.73
CA ASN A 84 -3.17 35.63 1.72
C ASN A 84 -3.74 35.35 3.11
N TYR A 85 -3.40 34.21 3.69
CA TYR A 85 -4.02 33.71 4.92
C TYR A 85 -3.17 33.95 6.20
N THR A 86 -1.87 34.19 6.08
CA THR A 86 -0.93 34.11 7.21
C THR A 86 -0.07 35.35 7.44
N SER A 87 -0.15 36.36 6.56
CA SER A 87 0.73 37.54 6.60
C SER A 87 0.09 38.78 5.99
N ILE A 88 0.56 39.96 6.41
CA ILE A 88 0.33 41.22 5.70
C ILE A 88 1.31 41.30 4.53
N MET A 89 0.78 41.50 3.33
CA MET A 89 1.55 41.58 2.08
C MET A 89 1.32 42.92 1.39
N VAL A 90 2.36 43.76 1.33
CA VAL A 90 2.31 45.11 0.76
C VAL A 90 3.24 45.18 -0.44
N ARG A 91 2.74 45.69 -1.57
CA ARG A 91 3.57 46.05 -2.73
C ARG A 91 3.94 47.52 -2.61
N VAL A 92 5.22 47.81 -2.63
CA VAL A 92 5.76 49.16 -2.52
C VAL A 92 6.34 49.56 -3.85
N ILE A 93 5.67 50.49 -4.54
CA ILE A 93 6.08 51.02 -5.84
C ILE A 93 6.79 52.35 -5.58
N ILE A 94 8.03 52.47 -6.05
CA ILE A 94 8.88 53.63 -5.79
C ILE A 94 9.37 54.18 -7.13
N ASP A 95 9.08 55.44 -7.39
CA ASP A 95 9.71 56.20 -8.47
C ASP A 95 10.94 56.90 -7.90
N VAL A 96 12.09 56.50 -8.40
CA VAL A 96 13.39 57.03 -8.00
C VAL A 96 14.01 57.85 -9.12
N GLU A 97 14.76 58.86 -8.73
CA GLU A 97 15.67 59.57 -9.60
C GLU A 97 17.07 58.99 -9.42
N ILE A 98 17.73 58.67 -10.53
CA ILE A 98 19.15 58.29 -10.57
C ILE A 98 19.98 59.47 -11.09
N LYS A 99 21.31 59.42 -10.92
CA LYS A 99 22.23 60.43 -11.46
C LYS A 99 21.93 60.69 -12.94
N ASP A 100 22.03 61.96 -13.34
CA ASP A 100 21.60 62.53 -14.64
C ASP A 100 20.08 62.80 -14.78
N LYS A 101 19.34 62.85 -13.66
CA LYS A 101 17.89 63.17 -13.61
C LYS A 101 17.00 62.21 -14.38
N GLN A 102 17.46 60.98 -14.56
CA GLN A 102 16.67 59.94 -15.19
C GLN A 102 15.70 59.33 -14.16
N MET A 103 14.44 59.20 -14.54
CA MET A 103 13.42 58.57 -13.69
C MET A 103 13.38 57.06 -13.93
N GLN A 104 13.31 56.30 -12.85
CA GLN A 104 13.20 54.85 -12.85
C GLN A 104 12.13 54.41 -11.85
N ARG A 105 11.30 53.44 -12.22
CA ARG A 105 10.34 52.81 -11.32
C ARG A 105 10.86 51.46 -10.84
N VAL A 106 10.86 51.23 -9.53
CA VAL A 106 11.14 49.95 -8.89
C VAL A 106 9.94 49.49 -8.04
N SER A 107 9.87 48.19 -7.76
CA SER A 107 8.78 47.61 -6.97
C SER A 107 9.31 46.50 -6.07
N TYR A 108 8.84 46.49 -4.83
CA TYR A 108 9.20 45.52 -3.80
C TYR A 108 7.95 44.92 -3.14
N ILE A 109 8.07 43.70 -2.62
CA ILE A 109 7.04 43.04 -1.81
C ILE A 109 7.52 43.00 -0.35
N VAL A 110 6.73 43.56 0.55
CA VAL A 110 6.93 43.50 2.00
C VAL A 110 5.98 42.45 2.58
N LYS A 111 6.53 41.43 3.23
CA LYS A 111 5.80 40.42 3.99
C LYS A 111 6.08 40.60 5.48
N THR A 112 5.04 40.70 6.30
CA THR A 112 5.15 40.93 7.75
C THR A 112 4.02 40.26 8.54
N ASP A 113 4.25 40.05 9.84
CA ASP A 113 3.31 39.42 10.78
C ASP A 113 1.92 40.10 10.84
N LEU A 114 0.89 39.31 11.16
CA LEU A 114 -0.48 39.79 11.44
C LEU A 114 -0.54 40.50 12.80
N GLU A 115 -1.21 41.66 12.88
CA GLU A 115 -1.24 42.46 14.10
C GLU A 115 -2.08 41.81 15.23
N THR A 116 -3.25 41.20 14.98
CA THR A 116 -4.06 40.49 16.00
C THR A 116 -5.12 39.55 15.40
N SER A 117 -5.02 38.22 15.58
CA SER A 117 -6.10 37.25 15.33
C SER A 117 -5.84 35.89 16.00
N GLU A 118 -6.86 35.04 16.15
CA GLU A 118 -6.71 33.63 16.58
C GLU A 118 -5.79 32.84 15.63
N ALA A 119 -5.79 33.20 14.34
CA ALA A 119 -4.84 32.68 13.35
C ALA A 119 -3.38 32.95 13.74
N ARG A 120 -3.08 34.08 14.39
CA ARG A 120 -1.72 34.40 14.90
C ARG A 120 -1.22 33.36 15.91
N ALA A 121 -2.08 32.83 16.78
CA ALA A 121 -1.68 31.82 17.77
C ALA A 121 -1.29 30.49 17.12
N VAL A 122 -2.00 30.10 16.04
CA VAL A 122 -1.68 28.90 15.25
C VAL A 122 -0.40 29.10 14.42
N ILE A 123 -0.26 30.27 13.78
CA ILE A 123 0.93 30.64 13.01
C ILE A 123 2.18 30.64 13.89
N ASN A 124 2.09 31.23 15.08
CA ASN A 124 3.18 31.26 16.05
C ASN A 124 3.55 29.85 16.54
N SER A 125 2.57 28.98 16.80
CA SER A 125 2.86 27.60 17.25
C SER A 125 3.52 26.73 16.17
N MET A 126 3.56 27.18 14.91
CA MET A 126 4.18 26.46 13.80
C MET A 126 5.48 27.11 13.29
N ASN A 127 5.92 28.22 13.90
CA ASN A 127 7.17 28.92 13.54
C ASN A 127 7.26 29.33 12.05
N PHE A 128 6.16 29.78 11.44
CA PHE A 128 6.11 30.13 10.00
C PHE A 128 7.14 31.19 9.58
N PHE A 129 7.12 32.36 10.23
CA PHE A 129 8.06 33.44 9.92
C PHE A 129 9.52 33.09 10.27
N PRO A 130 9.83 32.45 11.42
CA PRO A 130 11.17 31.95 11.70
C PRO A 130 11.70 30.98 10.63
N LYS A 131 10.86 30.04 10.13
CA LYS A 131 11.20 29.12 9.03
C LYS A 131 11.51 29.87 7.74
N GLU A 132 10.61 30.74 7.32
CA GLU A 132 10.72 31.48 6.06
C GLU A 132 11.96 32.39 6.08
N ARG A 133 12.15 33.13 7.17
CA ARG A 133 13.35 33.95 7.42
C ARG A 133 14.62 33.14 7.20
N ARG A 134 14.68 31.95 7.82
CA ARG A 134 15.87 31.12 7.79
C ARG A 134 16.12 30.48 6.42
N MET A 135 15.06 30.18 5.67
CA MET A 135 15.15 29.76 4.27
C MET A 135 15.81 30.84 3.41
N TYR A 136 15.31 32.08 3.45
CA TYR A 136 15.87 33.18 2.66
C TYR A 136 17.27 33.62 3.12
N ALA A 137 17.51 33.67 4.44
CA ALA A 137 18.78 34.14 4.98
C ALA A 137 19.94 33.13 4.82
N SER A 138 19.65 31.83 4.71
CA SER A 138 20.69 30.79 4.75
C SER A 138 20.50 29.71 3.69
N TYR A 139 19.41 28.93 3.73
CA TYR A 139 19.36 27.68 2.96
C TYR A 139 19.23 27.90 1.46
N LEU A 140 18.36 28.80 1.00
CA LEU A 140 18.17 29.08 -0.42
C LEU A 140 19.48 29.56 -1.08
N PRO A 141 20.19 30.59 -0.56
CA PRO A 141 21.50 30.99 -1.10
C PRO A 141 22.51 29.83 -1.15
N LYS A 142 22.54 28.98 -0.12
CA LYS A 142 23.46 27.83 -0.06
C LYS A 142 23.11 26.74 -1.08
N PHE A 143 21.82 26.50 -1.34
CA PHE A 143 21.37 25.57 -2.38
C PHE A 143 21.77 26.05 -3.77
N GLU A 144 21.57 27.35 -4.05
CA GLU A 144 21.99 27.98 -5.31
C GLU A 144 23.52 27.96 -5.45
N GLN A 145 24.25 28.20 -4.36
CA GLN A 145 25.71 28.11 -4.32
C GLN A 145 26.21 26.69 -4.64
N LEU A 146 25.55 25.62 -4.18
CA LEU A 146 25.95 24.25 -4.51
C LEU A 146 25.95 24.01 -6.03
N TYR A 147 24.92 24.49 -6.74
CA TYR A 147 24.86 24.38 -8.20
C TYR A 147 25.96 25.20 -8.89
N ARG A 148 26.18 26.43 -8.42
CA ARG A 148 27.23 27.31 -8.94
C ARG A 148 28.62 26.70 -8.77
N ASP A 149 28.95 26.24 -7.57
CA ASP A 149 30.30 25.80 -7.22
C ASP A 149 30.63 24.41 -7.78
N ILE A 150 29.65 23.49 -7.84
CA ILE A 150 29.89 22.10 -8.26
C ILE A 150 29.69 21.93 -9.77
N VAL A 151 28.68 22.60 -10.33
CA VAL A 151 28.21 22.38 -11.71
C VAL A 151 28.56 23.56 -12.61
N GLY A 152 28.75 24.76 -12.05
CA GLY A 152 28.87 25.99 -12.84
C GLY A 152 27.53 26.50 -13.37
N LEU A 153 26.42 26.08 -12.74
CA LEU A 153 25.06 26.47 -13.15
C LEU A 153 24.51 27.52 -12.18
N GLU A 154 24.09 28.65 -12.74
CA GLU A 154 23.31 29.66 -12.02
C GLU A 154 21.88 29.15 -11.86
N VAL A 155 21.40 28.93 -10.65
CA VAL A 155 20.01 28.53 -10.39
C VAL A 155 19.41 29.54 -9.43
N GLN A 156 18.15 29.92 -9.65
CA GLN A 156 17.37 30.74 -8.71
C GLN A 156 16.14 29.98 -8.25
N PHE A 157 15.98 29.72 -6.95
CA PHE A 157 14.82 28.99 -6.41
C PHE A 157 13.70 29.92 -5.92
N ALA A 158 14.06 31.12 -5.47
CA ALA A 158 13.17 32.07 -4.82
C ALA A 158 13.47 33.52 -5.25
N PRO A 159 12.54 34.47 -5.06
CA PRO A 159 12.83 35.89 -5.24
C PRO A 159 14.03 36.32 -4.39
N ARG A 160 14.81 37.28 -4.89
CA ARG A 160 15.84 37.92 -4.06
C ARG A 160 15.19 38.58 -2.85
N CYS A 161 15.70 38.24 -1.66
CA CYS A 161 15.35 38.93 -0.43
C CYS A 161 16.33 40.08 -0.21
N MET A 162 15.82 41.30 -0.27
CA MET A 162 16.58 42.55 -0.18
C MET A 162 16.92 42.92 1.27
N ARG A 163 16.01 42.58 2.19
CA ARG A 163 16.16 42.85 3.61
C ARG A 163 15.36 41.87 4.43
N ILE A 164 15.96 41.45 5.55
CA ILE A 164 15.34 40.65 6.59
C ILE A 164 15.51 41.42 7.90
N GLU A 165 14.40 41.71 8.57
CA GLU A 165 14.38 42.37 9.88
C GLU A 165 13.65 41.48 10.89
N GLU A 166 14.22 41.36 12.08
CA GLU A 166 13.57 40.74 13.24
C GLU A 166 13.65 41.74 14.39
N THR A 167 12.48 42.19 14.86
CA THR A 167 12.33 42.96 16.09
C THR A 167 11.58 42.11 17.12
N PRO A 168 11.56 42.49 18.41
CA PRO A 168 10.75 41.79 19.40
C PRO A 168 9.25 41.69 19.03
N GLU A 169 8.76 42.59 18.19
CA GLU A 169 7.35 42.70 17.81
C GLU A 169 6.99 41.99 16.50
N ARG A 170 7.94 41.85 15.55
CA ARG A 170 7.68 41.31 14.21
C ARG A 170 8.91 40.74 13.49
N ILE A 171 8.65 39.82 12.56
CA ILE A 171 9.59 39.45 11.49
C ILE A 171 9.09 40.04 10.16
N THR A 172 10.00 40.65 9.40
CA THR A 172 9.69 41.29 8.12
C THR A 172 10.69 40.88 7.04
N LEU A 173 10.16 40.53 5.85
CA LEU A 173 10.94 40.25 4.66
C LEU A 173 10.59 41.27 3.56
N VAL A 174 11.60 41.93 2.99
CA VAL A 174 11.46 42.75 1.77
C VAL A 174 12.07 41.98 0.61
N MET A 175 11.27 41.71 -0.41
CA MET A 175 11.62 40.87 -1.56
C MET A 175 11.47 41.65 -2.86
N GLU A 176 12.18 41.22 -3.90
CA GLU A 176 11.95 41.74 -5.25
C GLU A 176 10.53 41.42 -5.74
N ASP A 177 9.89 42.35 -6.44
CA ASP A 177 8.57 42.12 -7.04
C ASP A 177 8.71 41.38 -8.38
N LEU A 178 8.39 40.08 -8.37
CA LEU A 178 8.46 39.23 -9.55
C LEU A 178 7.53 39.66 -10.69
N LYS A 179 6.45 40.43 -10.41
CA LYS A 179 5.60 40.97 -11.49
C LYS A 179 6.35 41.91 -12.43
N CYS A 180 7.38 42.61 -11.94
CA CYS A 180 8.25 43.45 -12.77
C CYS A 180 9.09 42.63 -13.76
N LYS A 181 9.30 41.34 -13.49
CA LYS A 181 10.01 40.39 -14.35
C LYS A 181 9.05 39.51 -15.17
N ASN A 182 7.78 39.90 -15.28
CA ASN A 182 6.72 39.19 -16.01
C ASN A 182 6.38 37.79 -15.48
N PHE A 183 6.78 37.47 -14.24
CA PHE A 183 6.30 36.26 -13.59
C PHE A 183 4.81 36.39 -13.30
N LYS A 184 4.08 35.30 -13.55
CA LYS A 184 2.66 35.17 -13.23
C LYS A 184 2.37 33.78 -12.70
N ASN A 185 1.39 33.69 -11.81
CA ASN A 185 0.78 32.42 -11.44
C ASN A 185 -0.15 31.94 -12.56
N ILE A 186 -0.40 30.64 -12.61
CA ILE A 186 -1.50 30.10 -13.40
C ILE A 186 -2.84 30.28 -12.67
N ASP A 187 -3.94 30.06 -13.38
CA ASP A 187 -5.24 29.92 -12.73
C ASP A 187 -5.34 28.59 -11.97
N ARG A 188 -5.41 28.68 -10.63
CA ARG A 188 -5.51 27.54 -9.73
C ARG A 188 -6.74 26.65 -9.97
N LEU A 189 -7.83 27.20 -10.54
CA LEU A 189 -9.04 26.43 -10.82
C LEU A 189 -8.88 25.53 -12.06
N ASN A 190 -8.02 25.92 -13.00
CA ASN A 190 -7.67 25.11 -14.17
C ASN A 190 -6.56 24.09 -13.85
N GLY A 191 -5.61 24.48 -12.99
CA GLY A 191 -4.46 23.65 -12.64
C GLY A 191 -3.41 23.56 -13.76
N PHE A 192 -2.33 22.83 -13.49
CA PHE A 192 -1.20 22.64 -14.37
C PHE A 192 -1.48 21.62 -15.46
N ASP A 193 -1.29 22.04 -16.71
CA ASP A 193 -1.12 21.10 -17.83
C ASP A 193 0.21 20.33 -17.73
N MET A 194 0.42 19.34 -18.60
CA MET A 194 1.64 18.52 -18.57
C MET A 194 2.94 19.31 -18.75
N SER A 195 2.92 20.42 -19.50
CA SER A 195 4.10 21.27 -19.70
C SER A 195 4.47 21.97 -18.39
N HIS A 196 3.47 22.52 -17.69
CA HIS A 196 3.66 23.14 -16.39
C HIS A 196 4.07 22.10 -15.34
N VAL A 197 3.40 20.94 -15.27
CA VAL A 197 3.77 19.86 -14.34
C VAL A 197 5.22 19.46 -14.55
N THR A 198 5.65 19.24 -15.80
CA THR A 198 7.04 18.87 -16.11
C THR A 198 8.03 19.95 -15.65
N ALA A 199 7.73 21.23 -15.90
CA ALA A 199 8.60 22.35 -15.51
C ALA A 199 8.71 22.48 -13.98
N VAL A 200 7.58 22.34 -13.26
CA VAL A 200 7.55 22.38 -11.79
C VAL A 200 8.32 21.21 -11.18
N LEU A 201 8.10 19.98 -11.67
CA LEU A 201 8.80 18.80 -11.15
C LEU A 201 10.31 18.87 -11.36
N ARG A 202 10.76 19.48 -12.47
CA ARG A 202 12.19 19.76 -12.71
C ARG A 202 12.75 20.69 -11.65
N LYS A 203 12.08 21.82 -11.43
CA LYS A 203 12.49 22.82 -10.44
C LYS A 203 12.47 22.27 -9.01
N LEU A 204 11.44 21.48 -8.69
CA LEU A 204 11.30 20.82 -7.39
C LEU A 204 12.37 19.75 -7.19
N ALA A 205 12.70 18.97 -8.22
CA ALA A 205 13.79 18.00 -8.18
C ALA A 205 15.17 18.66 -7.98
N GLU A 206 15.40 19.82 -8.59
CA GLU A 206 16.61 20.62 -8.37
C GLU A 206 16.71 21.09 -6.90
N PHE A 207 15.62 21.64 -6.37
CA PHE A 207 15.53 22.08 -4.99
C PHE A 207 15.74 20.92 -3.99
N HIS A 208 15.07 19.78 -4.21
CA HIS A 208 15.19 18.57 -3.40
C HIS A 208 16.59 17.94 -3.45
N ALA A 209 17.25 17.95 -4.62
CA ALA A 209 18.61 17.45 -4.73
C ALA A 209 19.61 18.34 -3.96
N ALA A 210 19.48 19.66 -4.08
CA ALA A 210 20.33 20.59 -3.33
C ALA A 210 20.13 20.45 -1.82
N SER A 211 18.89 20.29 -1.36
CA SER A 211 18.62 20.15 0.07
C SER A 211 19.12 18.83 0.66
N ALA A 212 19.04 17.72 -0.09
CA ALA A 212 19.61 16.44 0.32
C ALA A 212 21.16 16.48 0.37
N VAL A 213 21.79 17.10 -0.63
CA VAL A 213 23.26 17.25 -0.67
C VAL A 213 23.75 18.21 0.41
N TYR A 214 22.98 19.25 0.72
CA TYR A 214 23.32 20.17 1.80
C TYR A 214 23.36 19.44 3.15
N GLU A 215 22.35 18.63 3.46
CA GLU A 215 22.32 17.82 4.70
C GLU A 215 23.47 16.83 4.76
N ASP A 216 23.74 16.12 3.67
CA ASP A 216 24.84 15.15 3.56
C ASP A 216 26.20 15.78 3.88
N ARG A 217 26.40 17.05 3.52
CA ARG A 217 27.67 17.77 3.72
C ARG A 217 27.78 18.55 5.02
N ASN A 218 26.65 19.04 5.54
CA ASN A 218 26.64 19.99 6.66
C ASN A 218 25.98 19.44 7.92
N GLY A 219 25.42 18.23 7.86
CA GLY A 219 24.67 17.62 8.94
C GLY A 219 23.19 18.02 8.95
N PRO A 220 22.45 17.63 10.00
CA PRO A 220 21.01 17.83 10.09
C PRO A 220 20.62 19.31 10.10
N TYR A 221 19.41 19.60 9.63
CA TYR A 221 18.81 20.93 9.72
C TYR A 221 18.49 21.32 11.17
N GLU A 222 18.19 22.59 11.40
CA GLU A 222 17.70 23.06 12.70
C GLU A 222 16.40 22.34 13.10
N SER A 223 16.21 22.11 14.40
CA SER A 223 15.10 21.29 14.94
C SER A 223 13.71 21.75 14.46
N LEU A 224 13.54 23.06 14.26
CA LEU A 224 12.29 23.63 13.76
C LEU A 224 11.84 23.06 12.40
N TYR A 225 12.75 22.54 11.58
CA TYR A 225 12.43 21.88 10.30
C TYR A 225 12.00 20.43 10.44
N TYR A 226 12.04 19.86 11.64
CA TYR A 226 11.50 18.53 11.92
C TYR A 226 10.08 18.61 12.52
N ASP A 227 9.73 19.77 13.08
CA ASP A 227 8.43 20.03 13.69
C ASP A 227 7.34 20.28 12.63
N SER A 228 6.17 19.66 12.86
CA SER A 228 4.94 19.86 12.07
C SER A 228 3.77 20.27 12.99
N PHE A 229 2.61 20.58 12.39
CA PHE A 229 1.37 20.80 13.16
C PHE A 229 0.97 19.57 14.00
N PHE A 230 1.33 18.38 13.54
CA PHE A 230 1.04 17.10 14.19
C PHE A 230 2.03 16.82 15.31
N ASN A 231 1.83 17.49 16.43
CA ASN A 231 2.51 17.25 17.70
C ASN A 231 1.52 17.33 18.87
N GLU A 232 1.82 16.63 19.97
CA GLU A 232 0.90 16.42 21.09
C GLU A 232 0.29 17.73 21.63
N THR A 233 1.06 18.83 21.63
CA THR A 233 0.60 20.15 22.08
C THR A 233 -0.56 20.70 21.24
N ASN A 234 -0.67 20.29 19.97
CA ASN A 234 -1.70 20.72 19.04
C ASN A 234 -2.83 19.70 18.84
N ARG A 235 -2.81 18.54 19.51
CA ARG A 235 -3.82 17.48 19.35
C ARG A 235 -5.24 17.98 19.62
N SER A 236 -5.46 18.66 20.76
CA SER A 236 -6.78 19.17 21.14
C SER A 236 -7.34 20.14 20.11
N LYS A 237 -6.51 21.10 19.67
CA LYS A 237 -6.85 22.07 18.62
C LYS A 237 -7.19 21.37 17.30
N PHE A 238 -6.41 20.36 16.91
CA PHE A 238 -6.71 19.57 15.72
C PHE A 238 -8.08 18.88 15.84
N ASN A 239 -8.35 18.22 16.97
CA ASN A 239 -9.60 17.50 17.21
C ASN A 239 -10.83 18.43 17.20
N GLU A 240 -10.70 19.64 17.73
CA GLU A 240 -11.73 20.69 17.64
C GLU A 240 -11.96 21.10 16.17
N MET A 241 -10.89 21.42 15.44
CA MET A 241 -10.96 21.80 14.02
C MET A 241 -11.54 20.69 13.13
N TYR A 242 -11.21 19.43 13.45
CA TYR A 242 -11.70 18.27 12.73
C TYR A 242 -13.19 18.03 12.98
N SER A 243 -13.61 18.08 14.25
CA SER A 243 -15.01 17.89 14.66
C SER A 243 -15.96 18.88 13.98
N LEU A 244 -15.55 20.15 13.82
CA LEU A 244 -16.34 21.17 13.09
C LEU A 244 -16.58 20.82 11.60
N ARG A 245 -15.69 20.04 11.00
CA ARG A 245 -15.73 19.72 9.57
C ARG A 245 -16.36 18.37 9.29
N LYS A 246 -16.13 17.40 10.15
CA LYS A 246 -16.42 15.98 9.94
C LYS A 246 -17.85 15.71 9.44
N ASP A 247 -18.85 16.19 10.15
CA ASP A 247 -20.25 15.90 9.82
C ASP A 247 -20.71 16.65 8.56
N ILE A 248 -20.24 17.89 8.38
CA ILE A 248 -20.52 18.70 7.20
C ILE A 248 -19.87 18.08 5.96
N PHE A 249 -18.66 17.55 6.11
CA PHE A 249 -17.92 16.87 5.05
C PHE A 249 -18.63 15.58 4.63
N ARG A 250 -19.04 14.75 5.59
CA ARG A 250 -19.84 13.53 5.32
C ARG A 250 -21.15 13.87 4.60
N LYS A 251 -21.84 14.93 5.03
CA LYS A 251 -23.07 15.41 4.36
C LYS A 251 -22.80 15.87 2.93
N ALA A 252 -21.75 16.67 2.72
CA ALA A 252 -21.38 17.17 1.39
C ALA A 252 -20.96 16.05 0.44
N MET A 253 -20.30 15.01 0.96
CA MET A 253 -19.83 13.85 0.21
C MET A 253 -20.95 13.08 -0.49
N LEU A 254 -22.16 13.06 0.10
CA LEU A 254 -23.35 12.48 -0.50
C LEU A 254 -23.76 13.19 -1.81
N GLU A 255 -23.30 14.42 -2.04
CA GLU A 255 -23.60 15.18 -3.24
C GLU A 255 -22.46 15.20 -4.28
N TRP A 256 -21.42 14.38 -4.12
CA TRP A 256 -20.27 14.36 -5.03
C TRP A 256 -20.44 13.47 -6.26
N ASP A 257 -21.60 12.82 -6.41
CA ASP A 257 -21.88 11.86 -7.47
C ASP A 257 -20.85 10.71 -7.55
N LEU A 258 -20.40 10.25 -6.38
CA LEU A 258 -19.52 9.09 -6.23
C LEU A 258 -20.31 7.80 -6.43
N GLU A 259 -19.76 6.89 -7.24
CA GLU A 259 -20.26 5.52 -7.33
C GLU A 259 -19.94 4.79 -6.02
N ASP A 260 -20.97 4.28 -5.34
CA ASP A 260 -20.88 3.62 -4.04
C ASP A 260 -20.30 4.54 -2.94
N VAL A 261 -20.97 5.66 -2.66
CA VAL A 261 -20.54 6.64 -1.64
C VAL A 261 -20.38 6.04 -0.24
N GLU A 262 -21.21 5.05 0.11
CA GLU A 262 -21.19 4.34 1.40
C GLU A 262 -19.85 3.63 1.64
N LYS A 263 -19.27 3.03 0.60
CA LYS A 263 -17.93 2.43 0.66
C LYS A 263 -16.87 3.43 1.14
N TYR A 264 -16.90 4.67 0.67
CA TYR A 264 -15.93 5.68 1.08
C TYR A 264 -16.25 6.29 2.44
N LEU A 265 -17.54 6.50 2.75
CA LEU A 265 -17.98 6.95 4.07
C LEU A 265 -17.54 5.98 5.17
N SER A 266 -17.59 4.67 4.90
CA SER A 266 -17.13 3.62 5.83
C SER A 266 -15.63 3.68 6.15
N LYS A 267 -14.84 4.35 5.31
CA LYS A 267 -13.40 4.56 5.47
C LYS A 267 -13.05 5.93 6.05
N PHE A 268 -14.04 6.77 6.33
CA PHE A 268 -13.81 8.10 6.89
C PHE A 268 -13.42 7.98 8.38
N PRO A 269 -12.19 8.33 8.75
CA PRO A 269 -11.62 8.05 10.07
C PRO A 269 -12.26 8.90 11.17
N GLU A 270 -12.08 8.46 12.41
CA GLU A 270 -12.33 9.30 13.58
C GLU A 270 -11.19 10.31 13.79
N ALA A 271 -11.43 11.37 14.58
CA ALA A 271 -10.47 12.47 14.74
C ALA A 271 -9.08 11.99 15.19
N ASP A 272 -9.04 11.10 16.19
CA ASP A 272 -7.79 10.52 16.69
C ASP A 272 -7.11 9.63 15.66
N GLU A 273 -7.86 8.80 14.91
CA GLU A 273 -7.29 7.96 13.85
C GLU A 273 -6.65 8.80 12.74
N PHE A 274 -7.35 9.86 12.32
CA PHE A 274 -6.84 10.79 11.31
C PHE A 274 -5.60 11.53 11.82
N TYR A 275 -5.59 11.94 13.10
CA TYR A 275 -4.47 12.63 13.72
C TYR A 275 -3.24 11.74 13.85
N GLU A 276 -3.38 10.54 14.41
CA GLU A 276 -2.28 9.58 14.62
C GLU A 276 -1.63 9.18 13.29
N GLU A 277 -2.43 8.93 12.27
CA GLU A 277 -1.88 8.59 10.95
C GLU A 277 -1.09 9.77 10.37
N ASN A 278 -1.56 11.01 10.56
CA ASN A 278 -0.80 12.20 10.15
C ASN A 278 0.47 12.44 10.98
N VAL A 279 0.47 12.12 12.28
CA VAL A 279 1.69 12.08 13.10
C VAL A 279 2.68 11.09 12.50
N ARG A 280 2.23 9.86 12.22
CA ARG A 280 3.06 8.77 11.69
C ARG A 280 3.75 9.13 10.38
N ILE A 281 3.01 9.61 9.39
CA ILE A 281 3.57 9.98 8.06
C ILE A 281 4.41 11.26 8.09
N ASN A 282 4.34 12.05 9.17
CA ASN A 282 5.19 13.24 9.36
C ASN A 282 6.49 12.93 10.11
N GLN A 283 6.64 11.75 10.72
CA GLN A 283 7.89 11.33 11.33
C GLN A 283 8.95 11.10 10.25
N VAL A 284 10.16 11.61 10.51
CA VAL A 284 11.30 11.45 9.59
C VAL A 284 11.92 10.08 9.83
N ASP A 285 11.96 9.25 8.78
CA ASP A 285 12.70 7.99 8.79
C ASP A 285 14.11 8.23 8.21
N PRO A 286 15.18 8.26 9.04
CA PRO A 286 16.52 8.56 8.57
C PRO A 286 17.11 7.46 7.66
N SER A 287 16.48 6.28 7.57
CA SER A 287 16.91 5.20 6.67
C SER A 287 16.44 5.41 5.23
N GLU A 288 15.51 6.35 5.00
CA GLU A 288 14.94 6.66 3.70
C GLU A 288 15.58 7.90 3.05
N PHE A 289 15.30 8.08 1.76
CA PHE A 289 15.71 9.29 1.05
C PHE A 289 14.82 10.46 1.47
N ASN A 290 15.41 11.40 2.23
CA ASN A 290 14.74 12.59 2.73
C ASN A 290 15.28 13.86 2.06
N VAL A 291 14.42 14.87 2.02
CA VAL A 291 14.67 16.19 1.42
C VAL A 291 14.11 17.26 2.35
N LEU A 292 14.58 18.49 2.19
CA LEU A 292 13.86 19.64 2.73
C LEU A 292 12.74 19.96 1.75
N ASN A 293 11.50 19.63 2.13
CA ASN A 293 10.32 19.95 1.33
C ASN A 293 10.07 21.46 1.35
N HIS A 294 9.54 22.01 0.26
CA HIS A 294 8.93 23.32 0.22
C HIS A 294 7.80 23.40 1.26
N GLY A 295 6.98 22.35 1.34
CA GLY A 295 5.89 22.15 2.30
C GLY A 295 4.55 22.70 1.80
N ASP A 296 4.56 23.83 1.10
CA ASP A 296 3.37 24.45 0.48
C ASP A 296 3.48 24.53 -1.05
N CYS A 297 3.81 23.42 -1.72
CA CYS A 297 4.09 23.41 -3.17
C CYS A 297 2.79 23.33 -3.99
N TRP A 298 2.06 24.44 -4.10
CA TRP A 298 0.84 24.59 -4.90
C TRP A 298 0.90 25.80 -5.84
N SER A 299 -0.05 25.90 -6.78
CA SER A 299 0.01 26.83 -7.92
C SER A 299 0.11 28.31 -7.56
N ASN A 300 -0.39 28.73 -6.39
CA ASN A 300 -0.24 30.12 -5.94
C ASN A 300 1.19 30.45 -5.47
N ASN A 301 1.95 29.44 -5.08
CA ASN A 301 3.32 29.56 -4.62
C ASN A 301 4.35 29.26 -5.73
N ILE A 302 3.89 29.12 -6.98
CA ILE A 302 4.71 28.82 -8.14
C ILE A 302 4.40 29.84 -9.24
N MET A 303 5.41 30.58 -9.67
CA MET A 303 5.27 31.57 -10.74
C MET A 303 6.11 31.21 -11.97
N PHE A 304 5.62 31.64 -13.14
CA PHE A 304 6.18 31.30 -14.44
C PHE A 304 6.44 32.54 -15.30
N THR A 305 7.50 32.52 -16.09
CA THR A 305 7.66 33.38 -17.27
C THR A 305 7.47 32.56 -18.54
N TYR A 306 7.18 33.25 -19.65
CA TYR A 306 6.91 32.63 -20.93
C TYR A 306 7.67 33.36 -22.03
N ASN A 307 8.23 32.60 -22.96
CA ASN A 307 8.87 33.15 -24.15
C ASN A 307 7.82 33.65 -25.17
N GLN A 308 8.28 34.16 -26.31
CA GLN A 308 7.40 34.67 -27.38
C GLN A 308 6.48 33.60 -28.00
N ASN A 309 6.83 32.32 -27.90
CA ASN A 309 6.02 31.19 -28.37
C ASN A 309 5.03 30.68 -27.31
N ASN A 310 4.96 31.34 -26.15
CA ASN A 310 4.17 30.93 -25.00
C ASN A 310 4.66 29.60 -24.36
N ASP A 311 5.92 29.22 -24.58
CA ASP A 311 6.56 28.15 -23.81
C ASP A 311 7.08 28.68 -22.47
N ILE A 312 7.06 27.83 -21.44
CA ILE A 312 7.59 28.15 -20.11
C ILE A 312 9.10 28.37 -20.20
N GLU A 313 9.55 29.54 -19.77
CA GLU A 313 10.96 29.93 -19.76
C GLU A 313 11.57 29.74 -18.37
N GLU A 314 10.93 30.25 -17.31
CA GLU A 314 11.39 30.12 -15.94
C GLU A 314 10.27 29.68 -14.99
N VAL A 315 10.66 28.97 -13.93
CA VAL A 315 9.80 28.58 -12.79
C VAL A 315 10.48 29.05 -11.51
N ILE A 316 9.73 29.70 -10.64
CA ILE A 316 10.24 30.17 -9.35
C ILE A 316 9.23 29.87 -8.24
N PHE A 317 9.74 29.48 -7.07
CA PHE A 317 8.93 29.22 -5.89
C PHE A 317 8.88 30.46 -5.00
N VAL A 318 7.77 30.63 -4.30
CA VAL A 318 7.59 31.65 -3.26
C VAL A 318 6.96 31.01 -2.02
N ASP A 319 7.09 31.68 -0.89
CA ASP A 319 6.48 31.27 0.38
C ASP A 319 6.96 29.93 0.95
N PHE A 320 8.11 29.97 1.65
CA PHE A 320 8.76 28.80 2.25
C PHE A 320 8.43 28.65 3.76
N GLN A 321 7.25 29.12 4.19
CA GLN A 321 6.90 29.23 5.61
C GLN A 321 6.65 27.88 6.32
N ILE A 322 6.35 26.82 5.57
CA ILE A 322 6.11 25.46 6.12
C ILE A 322 7.12 24.42 5.65
N SER A 323 8.32 24.84 5.23
CA SER A 323 9.38 23.91 4.86
C SER A 323 9.69 22.93 6.00
N LYS A 324 9.88 21.66 5.63
CA LYS A 324 10.05 20.55 6.58
C LYS A 324 10.93 19.46 5.99
N TRP A 325 11.86 18.96 6.80
CA TRP A 325 12.68 17.82 6.47
C TRP A 325 11.84 16.53 6.55
N GLY A 326 11.94 15.69 5.53
CA GLY A 326 11.21 14.42 5.47
C GLY A 326 11.13 13.84 4.06
N SER A 327 10.15 12.96 3.86
CA SER A 327 9.93 12.29 2.57
C SER A 327 9.57 13.28 1.46
N PRO A 328 10.12 13.15 0.23
CA PRO A 328 9.73 13.97 -0.93
C PRO A 328 8.27 13.72 -1.36
N ALA A 329 7.63 12.66 -0.87
CA ALA A 329 6.23 12.40 -1.13
C ALA A 329 5.30 13.49 -0.56
N GLN A 330 5.75 14.26 0.44
CA GLN A 330 4.94 15.34 1.01
C GLN A 330 4.65 16.42 -0.04
N ASP A 331 5.67 16.98 -0.68
CA ASP A 331 5.49 17.97 -1.76
C ASP A 331 4.83 17.36 -3.00
N LEU A 332 5.15 16.10 -3.35
CA LEU A 332 4.55 15.45 -4.53
C LEU A 332 3.05 15.25 -4.36
N TRP A 333 2.60 14.72 -3.23
CA TRP A 333 1.17 14.59 -2.95
C TRP A 333 0.49 15.96 -2.91
N TYR A 334 1.12 16.94 -2.26
CA TYR A 334 0.58 18.29 -2.15
C TYR A 334 0.37 18.94 -3.53
N LEU A 335 1.38 18.87 -4.40
CA LEU A 335 1.32 19.39 -5.76
C LEU A 335 0.26 18.67 -6.61
N ILE A 336 0.25 17.34 -6.58
CA ILE A 336 -0.66 16.53 -7.39
C ILE A 336 -2.12 16.76 -7.00
N THR A 337 -2.44 16.77 -5.70
CA THR A 337 -3.82 16.94 -5.24
C THR A 337 -4.32 18.35 -5.51
N ASN A 338 -3.49 19.37 -5.26
CA ASN A 338 -3.94 20.77 -5.23
C ASN A 338 -3.75 21.52 -6.54
N SER A 339 -2.83 21.11 -7.43
CA SER A 339 -2.42 21.99 -8.53
C SER A 339 -2.29 21.34 -9.89
N VAL A 340 -2.23 20.02 -10.00
CA VAL A 340 -2.30 19.35 -11.31
C VAL A 340 -3.73 19.44 -11.86
N ALA A 341 -3.88 19.65 -13.17
CA ALA A 341 -5.19 19.72 -13.80
C ALA A 341 -6.00 18.43 -13.58
N LEU A 342 -7.32 18.58 -13.56
CA LEU A 342 -8.27 17.53 -13.18
C LEU A 342 -8.14 16.27 -14.05
N ASP A 343 -8.00 16.43 -15.36
CA ASP A 343 -7.88 15.35 -16.35
C ASP A 343 -6.50 14.67 -16.37
N ILE A 344 -5.53 15.22 -15.64
CA ILE A 344 -4.14 14.76 -15.60
C ILE A 344 -3.81 14.04 -14.29
N LYS A 345 -4.23 14.59 -13.13
CA LYS A 345 -3.67 14.22 -11.81
C LYS A 345 -3.77 12.74 -11.44
N VAL A 346 -4.84 12.06 -11.87
CA VAL A 346 -5.02 10.61 -11.67
C VAL A 346 -4.46 9.82 -12.85
N LYS A 347 -4.74 10.27 -14.08
CA LYS A 347 -4.40 9.56 -15.32
C LYS A 347 -2.89 9.42 -15.52
N GLU A 348 -2.15 10.49 -15.25
CA GLU A 348 -0.71 10.57 -15.47
C GLU A 348 0.09 10.41 -14.17
N PHE A 349 -0.56 9.98 -13.07
CA PHE A 349 0.06 9.93 -11.74
C PHE A 349 1.44 9.24 -11.74
N ASP A 350 1.52 8.02 -12.26
CA ASP A 350 2.79 7.28 -12.27
C ASP A 350 3.83 7.91 -13.21
N HIS A 351 3.39 8.58 -14.29
CA HIS A 351 4.28 9.32 -15.20
C HIS A 351 4.86 10.58 -14.56
N ILE A 352 4.06 11.31 -13.78
CA ILE A 352 4.50 12.46 -12.95
C ILE A 352 5.61 12.04 -11.99
N ILE A 353 5.44 10.91 -11.28
CA ILE A 353 6.47 10.36 -10.38
C ILE A 353 7.75 10.00 -11.13
N GLN A 354 7.61 9.40 -12.32
CA GLN A 354 8.75 9.07 -13.18
C GLN A 354 9.52 10.31 -13.65
N ILE A 355 8.83 11.38 -14.08
CA ILE A 355 9.46 12.65 -14.49
C ILE A 355 10.28 13.22 -13.33
N TYR A 356 9.67 13.34 -12.15
CA TYR A 356 10.36 13.83 -10.96
C TYR A 356 11.61 12.98 -10.64
N HIS A 357 11.46 11.66 -10.62
CA HIS A 357 12.55 10.72 -10.31
C HIS A 357 13.74 10.88 -11.26
N GLN A 358 13.48 10.93 -12.57
CA GLN A 358 14.53 11.09 -13.58
C GLN A 358 15.32 12.39 -13.39
N HIS A 359 14.62 13.49 -13.11
CA HIS A 359 15.25 14.79 -12.86
C HIS A 359 15.98 14.85 -11.53
N LEU A 360 15.44 14.23 -10.48
CA LEU A 360 16.07 14.13 -9.17
C LEU A 360 17.40 13.38 -9.27
N LEU A 361 17.43 12.21 -9.91
CA LEU A 361 18.66 11.43 -10.09
C LEU A 361 19.72 12.21 -10.86
N LYS A 362 19.32 12.91 -11.91
CA LYS A 362 20.23 13.78 -12.68
C LYS A 362 20.85 14.85 -11.77
N CYS A 363 20.04 15.51 -10.96
CA CYS A 363 20.51 16.57 -10.07
C CYS A 363 21.41 16.04 -8.95
N LEU A 364 21.06 14.92 -8.32
CA LEU A 364 21.89 14.27 -7.29
C LEU A 364 23.26 13.84 -7.85
N GLN A 365 23.30 13.34 -9.09
CA GLN A 365 24.54 13.01 -9.78
C GLN A 365 25.39 14.25 -10.06
N LEU A 366 24.78 15.32 -10.59
CA LEU A 366 25.48 16.59 -10.86
C LEU A 366 26.08 17.19 -9.58
N LEU A 367 25.33 17.17 -8.48
CA LEU A 367 25.76 17.69 -7.19
C LEU A 367 26.66 16.72 -6.38
N LYS A 368 26.99 15.55 -6.95
CA LYS A 368 27.86 14.53 -6.33
C LYS A 368 27.36 14.07 -4.95
N TYR A 369 26.09 13.74 -4.85
CA TYR A 369 25.49 13.18 -3.63
C TYR A 369 26.19 11.88 -3.21
N ALA A 370 26.58 11.74 -1.94
CA ALA A 370 27.40 10.62 -1.47
C ALA A 370 26.58 9.39 -1.03
N LYS A 371 25.32 9.58 -0.61
CA LYS A 371 24.45 8.49 -0.13
C LYS A 371 23.76 7.75 -1.29
N LYS A 372 23.08 6.65 -0.96
CA LYS A 372 22.29 5.86 -1.92
C LYS A 372 21.19 6.73 -2.53
N MET A 373 21.15 6.80 -3.86
CA MET A 373 20.06 7.43 -4.60
C MET A 373 18.82 6.53 -4.64
N PRO A 374 17.58 7.08 -4.55
CA PRO A 374 16.36 6.29 -4.58
C PRO A 374 16.12 5.70 -5.96
N THR A 375 15.67 4.44 -6.03
CA THR A 375 15.16 3.84 -7.27
C THR A 375 13.72 4.27 -7.54
N LEU A 376 13.26 4.17 -8.80
CA LEU A 376 11.87 4.50 -9.16
C LEU A 376 10.88 3.61 -8.38
N LYS A 377 11.21 2.33 -8.18
CA LYS A 377 10.42 1.40 -7.37
C LYS A 377 10.31 1.87 -5.91
N GLU A 378 11.44 2.25 -5.29
CA GLU A 378 11.43 2.77 -3.93
C GLU A 378 10.59 4.04 -3.84
N LEU A 379 10.67 4.95 -4.81
CA LEU A 379 9.85 6.16 -4.83
C LEU A 379 8.34 5.85 -4.98
N HIS A 380 7.93 4.88 -5.80
CA HIS A 380 6.53 4.46 -5.85
C HIS A 380 6.06 3.84 -4.53
N ILE A 381 6.92 3.05 -3.86
CA ILE A 381 6.64 2.55 -2.51
C ILE A 381 6.49 3.72 -1.53
N THR A 382 7.37 4.73 -1.59
CA THR A 382 7.29 5.95 -0.78
C THR A 382 5.98 6.69 -1.03
N MET A 383 5.55 6.86 -2.29
CA MET A 383 4.26 7.49 -2.61
C MET A 383 3.07 6.73 -2.00
N LEU A 384 3.13 5.40 -1.90
CA LEU A 384 2.09 4.61 -1.22
C LEU A 384 2.21 4.69 0.32
N LYS A 385 3.42 4.51 0.87
CA LYS A 385 3.70 4.55 2.32
C LYS A 385 3.25 5.86 2.97
N TYR A 386 3.52 6.98 2.31
CA TYR A 386 3.13 8.34 2.74
C TYR A 386 1.85 8.81 2.03
N GLY A 387 1.11 7.90 1.39
CA GLY A 387 -0.10 8.17 0.60
C GLY A 387 -1.19 8.91 1.36
N TYR A 388 -1.27 8.70 2.67
CA TYR A 388 -2.27 9.34 3.51
C TYR A 388 -2.10 10.88 3.59
N TRP A 389 -0.91 11.41 3.24
CA TRP A 389 -0.74 12.85 3.03
C TRP A 389 -1.63 13.37 1.90
N GLY A 390 -1.86 12.57 0.85
CA GLY A 390 -2.81 12.88 -0.21
C GLY A 390 -4.27 12.93 0.26
N VAL A 391 -4.64 12.14 1.27
CA VAL A 391 -5.97 12.22 1.92
C VAL A 391 -6.07 13.49 2.75
N PHE A 392 -5.02 13.81 3.51
CA PHE A 392 -4.95 15.05 4.29
C PHE A 392 -5.10 16.28 3.40
N THR A 393 -4.32 16.38 2.32
CA THR A 393 -4.38 17.54 1.42
C THR A 393 -5.72 17.61 0.69
N ALA A 394 -6.24 16.48 0.19
CA ALA A 394 -7.54 16.42 -0.48
C ALA A 394 -8.68 16.89 0.43
N ASN A 395 -8.68 16.53 1.71
CA ASN A 395 -9.79 16.81 2.63
C ASN A 395 -9.69 18.18 3.33
N ILE A 396 -8.46 18.64 3.60
CA ILE A 396 -8.23 19.84 4.43
C ILE A 396 -7.83 21.05 3.59
N ILE A 397 -6.98 20.85 2.58
CA ILE A 397 -6.36 21.93 1.80
C ILE A 397 -7.12 22.21 0.52
N THR A 398 -7.40 21.18 -0.28
CA THR A 398 -8.06 21.31 -1.59
C THR A 398 -9.41 22.05 -1.56
N PRO A 399 -10.26 21.95 -0.51
CA PRO A 399 -11.50 22.75 -0.43
C PRO A 399 -11.24 24.26 -0.46
N ALA A 400 -10.17 24.73 0.19
CA ALA A 400 -9.80 26.14 0.18
C ALA A 400 -9.17 26.54 -1.16
N VAL A 401 -8.32 25.67 -1.72
CA VAL A 401 -7.65 25.90 -3.01
C VAL A 401 -8.66 26.06 -4.16
N LEU A 402 -9.66 25.18 -4.22
CA LEU A 402 -10.66 25.12 -5.29
C LEU A 402 -11.92 25.94 -4.99
N LEU A 403 -11.92 26.73 -3.92
CA LEU A 403 -12.98 27.70 -3.67
C LEU A 403 -12.76 28.93 -4.57
N PRO A 404 -13.73 29.31 -5.42
CA PRO A 404 -13.67 30.57 -6.15
C PRO A 404 -13.53 31.74 -5.18
N SER A 405 -12.77 32.76 -5.58
CA SER A 405 -12.51 33.92 -4.73
C SER A 405 -13.82 34.63 -4.37
N ASP A 406 -14.05 34.81 -3.08
CA ASP A 406 -15.23 35.45 -2.48
C ASP A 406 -14.74 36.29 -1.28
N LYS A 407 -15.41 37.39 -0.94
CA LYS A 407 -15.02 38.26 0.19
C LYS A 407 -14.98 37.49 1.52
N ASP A 408 -15.78 36.42 1.61
CA ASP A 408 -15.89 35.56 2.78
C ASP A 408 -14.93 34.34 2.70
N ALA A 409 -14.14 34.20 1.62
CA ALA A 409 -13.23 33.08 1.38
C ALA A 409 -11.89 33.21 2.15
N ASN A 410 -11.96 33.25 3.48
CA ASN A 410 -10.81 33.35 4.37
C ASN A 410 -10.77 32.20 5.40
N MET A 411 -9.65 32.07 6.13
CA MET A 411 -9.45 31.00 7.11
C MET A 411 -10.42 31.12 8.29
N ASP A 412 -10.75 32.34 8.70
CA ASP A 412 -11.67 32.59 9.82
C ASP A 412 -13.08 32.05 9.50
N SER A 413 -13.61 32.29 8.29
CA SER A 413 -14.89 31.74 7.83
C SER A 413 -14.89 30.21 7.83
N MET A 414 -13.77 29.58 7.46
CA MET A 414 -13.63 28.12 7.43
C MET A 414 -13.58 27.49 8.83
N LEU A 415 -13.00 28.20 9.81
CA LEU A 415 -12.85 27.76 11.20
C LEU A 415 -13.99 28.22 12.12
N LYS A 416 -14.86 29.12 11.66
CA LYS A 416 -15.98 29.64 12.46
C LYS A 416 -16.89 28.50 12.94
N PRO A 417 -17.16 28.38 14.26
CA PRO A 417 -18.12 27.42 14.77
C PRO A 417 -19.56 27.88 14.50
N GLY A 418 -20.50 26.93 14.48
CA GLY A 418 -21.92 27.19 14.34
C GLY A 418 -22.43 27.34 12.89
N PRO A 419 -23.72 27.68 12.73
CA PRO A 419 -24.44 27.51 11.46
C PRO A 419 -23.86 28.26 10.26
N GLU A 420 -23.33 29.47 10.48
CA GLU A 420 -22.72 30.27 9.41
C GLU A 420 -21.44 29.61 8.89
N GLY A 421 -20.59 29.10 9.79
CA GLY A 421 -19.39 28.35 9.42
C GLY A 421 -19.73 27.01 8.78
N ASP A 422 -20.76 26.31 9.26
CA ASP A 422 -21.23 25.05 8.67
C ASP A 422 -21.72 25.27 7.24
N GLN A 423 -22.48 26.35 7.00
CA GLN A 423 -22.94 26.72 5.66
C GLN A 423 -21.78 27.03 4.72
N PHE A 424 -20.77 27.75 5.22
CA PHE A 424 -19.57 28.06 4.44
C PHE A 424 -18.75 26.80 4.10
N ARG A 425 -18.51 25.92 5.09
CA ARG A 425 -17.85 24.61 4.88
C ARG A 425 -18.61 23.76 3.88
N PHE A 426 -19.95 23.70 4.00
CA PHE A 426 -20.79 22.96 3.08
C PHE A 426 -20.68 23.52 1.66
N LYS A 427 -20.73 24.86 1.49
CA LYS A 427 -20.51 25.53 0.18
C LYS A 427 -19.14 25.17 -0.41
N ALA A 428 -18.09 25.13 0.40
CA ALA A 428 -16.75 24.77 -0.06
C ALA A 428 -16.68 23.29 -0.49
N PHE A 429 -17.19 22.38 0.33
CA PHE A 429 -17.20 20.93 0.03
C PHE A 429 -18.19 20.56 -1.08
N THR A 430 -19.10 21.46 -1.47
CA THR A 430 -20.05 21.23 -2.57
C THR A 430 -19.77 22.10 -3.81
N SER A 431 -18.68 22.87 -3.81
CA SER A 431 -18.18 23.59 -4.98
C SER A 431 -18.03 22.64 -6.18
N PRO A 432 -18.50 22.99 -7.39
CA PRO A 432 -18.36 22.14 -8.58
C PRO A 432 -16.92 21.69 -8.85
N PHE A 433 -15.94 22.59 -8.65
CA PHE A 433 -14.51 22.27 -8.83
C PHE A 433 -14.04 21.20 -7.83
N TYR A 434 -14.43 21.35 -6.57
CA TYR A 434 -14.05 20.41 -5.51
C TYR A 434 -14.76 19.05 -5.69
N LYS A 435 -16.06 19.05 -5.98
CA LYS A 435 -16.83 17.82 -6.27
C LYS A 435 -16.20 17.02 -7.41
N GLN A 436 -15.88 17.69 -8.53
CA GLN A 436 -15.25 17.05 -9.68
C GLN A 436 -13.88 16.47 -9.36
N ALA A 437 -13.06 17.18 -8.57
CA ALA A 437 -11.77 16.69 -8.10
C ALA A 437 -11.92 15.44 -7.21
N MET A 438 -12.83 15.47 -6.24
CA MET A 438 -13.03 14.35 -5.32
C MET A 438 -13.60 13.12 -6.02
N ARG A 439 -14.45 13.30 -7.03
CA ARG A 439 -14.98 12.19 -7.84
C ARG A 439 -13.89 11.36 -8.53
N GLN A 440 -12.72 11.94 -8.81
CA GLN A 440 -11.57 11.21 -9.33
C GLN A 440 -10.61 10.75 -8.23
N LEU A 441 -10.33 11.63 -7.26
CA LEU A 441 -9.32 11.37 -6.22
C LEU A 441 -9.76 10.27 -5.24
N TYR A 442 -11.01 10.26 -4.78
CA TYR A 442 -11.45 9.27 -3.80
C TYR A 442 -11.37 7.82 -4.30
N PRO A 443 -11.92 7.47 -5.49
CA PRO A 443 -11.76 6.14 -6.05
C PRO A 443 -10.29 5.79 -6.29
N PHE A 444 -9.49 6.73 -6.78
CA PHE A 444 -8.06 6.54 -7.02
C PHE A 444 -7.27 6.23 -5.74
N LEU A 445 -7.45 7.03 -4.68
CA LEU A 445 -6.81 6.84 -3.38
C LEU A 445 -7.26 5.50 -2.76
N TYR A 446 -8.55 5.18 -2.86
CA TYR A 446 -9.10 3.89 -2.40
C TYR A 446 -8.47 2.71 -3.13
N ASN A 447 -8.42 2.74 -4.47
CA ASN A 447 -7.91 1.63 -5.26
C ASN A 447 -6.39 1.43 -5.09
N LYS A 448 -5.66 2.46 -4.63
CA LYS A 448 -4.25 2.36 -4.24
C LYS A 448 -4.05 1.89 -2.79
N GLY A 449 -5.11 1.59 -2.04
CA GLY A 449 -5.04 1.14 -0.64
C GLY A 449 -4.73 2.26 0.35
N ILE A 450 -4.81 3.54 -0.04
CA ILE A 450 -4.36 4.66 0.80
C ILE A 450 -5.25 4.88 2.03
N PHE A 451 -6.52 4.46 1.98
CA PHE A 451 -7.43 4.53 3.13
C PHE A 451 -7.24 3.37 4.13
N ASP A 452 -6.35 2.42 3.86
CA ASP A 452 -6.07 1.32 4.78
C ASP A 452 -5.08 1.80 5.85
N ILE A 453 -5.60 2.58 6.80
CA ILE A 453 -4.84 3.12 7.93
C ILE A 453 -4.65 2.08 9.04
N THR A 454 -3.53 2.20 9.74
CA THR A 454 -3.21 1.43 10.94
C THR A 454 -4.22 1.77 12.02
N ARG A 455 -5.14 0.86 12.36
CA ARG A 455 -5.92 1.02 13.58
C ARG A 455 -5.03 0.71 14.77
N ILE A 456 -4.45 1.73 15.40
CA ILE A 456 -3.87 1.60 16.73
C ILE A 456 -5.03 1.36 17.69
N VAL A 457 -5.38 0.09 17.89
CA VAL A 457 -6.25 -0.29 19.00
C VAL A 457 -5.41 -0.14 20.26
N MET A 458 -5.59 0.99 20.96
CA MET A 458 -5.29 1.08 22.38
C MET A 458 -6.10 -0.05 23.05
N ALA A 459 -5.40 -1.12 23.43
CA ALA A 459 -5.97 -2.27 24.11
C ALA A 459 -6.60 -1.81 25.43
N THR A 460 -7.89 -1.52 25.38
CA THR A 460 -8.76 -1.58 26.55
C THR A 460 -9.47 -2.92 26.46
N ALA A 461 -9.30 -3.75 27.50
CA ALA A 461 -9.89 -5.07 27.59
C ALA A 461 -11.41 -4.97 27.39
N LYS A 462 -11.89 -5.41 26.21
CA LYS A 462 -13.31 -5.63 25.96
C LYS A 462 -13.65 -7.04 26.42
N THR A 463 -14.51 -7.16 27.43
CA THR A 463 -15.33 -8.34 27.64
C THR A 463 -16.23 -8.51 26.42
N THR A 464 -15.88 -9.40 25.50
CA THR A 464 -16.69 -9.74 24.32
C THR A 464 -17.69 -10.85 24.67
N ASN A 465 -18.96 -10.65 24.29
CA ASN A 465 -19.93 -11.75 24.26
C ASN A 465 -19.43 -12.86 23.32
N ILE A 466 -19.48 -14.11 23.76
CA ILE A 466 -19.10 -15.29 22.95
C ILE A 466 -20.22 -15.54 21.93
N GLU A 467 -19.92 -15.35 20.64
CA GLU A 467 -20.84 -15.67 19.53
C GLU A 467 -20.57 -17.08 18.99
N ASN A 468 -21.62 -17.88 18.75
CA ASN A 468 -21.51 -19.20 18.14
C ASN A 468 -21.81 -19.11 16.63
N PRO A 469 -20.81 -19.31 15.75
CA PRO A 469 -20.99 -19.17 14.30
C PRO A 469 -21.86 -20.28 13.68
N ASN A 470 -22.12 -21.38 14.40
CA ASN A 470 -23.03 -22.43 13.97
C ASN A 470 -23.82 -22.98 15.18
N GLU A 471 -24.95 -22.36 15.48
CA GLU A 471 -25.85 -22.76 16.58
C GLU A 471 -26.46 -24.16 16.38
N ASN A 472 -26.51 -24.65 15.14
CA ASN A 472 -27.07 -25.96 14.83
C ASN A 472 -26.05 -27.10 15.01
N LEU A 473 -24.76 -26.79 15.21
CA LEU A 473 -23.75 -27.82 15.44
C LEU A 473 -23.98 -28.45 16.81
N ARG A 474 -24.35 -29.74 16.82
CA ARG A 474 -24.49 -30.50 18.06
C ARG A 474 -23.10 -30.81 18.62
N ILE A 475 -22.71 -30.06 19.65
CA ILE A 475 -21.44 -30.28 20.35
C ILE A 475 -21.52 -31.60 21.15
N PRO A 476 -20.59 -32.55 20.95
CA PRO A 476 -20.60 -33.80 21.70
C PRO A 476 -20.50 -33.59 23.21
N ALA A 477 -21.39 -34.23 23.97
CA ALA A 477 -21.52 -34.03 25.42
C ALA A 477 -20.28 -34.47 26.24
N TRP A 478 -19.37 -35.24 25.65
CA TRP A 478 -18.12 -35.66 26.30
C TRP A 478 -17.07 -34.54 26.33
N ILE A 479 -17.24 -33.46 25.56
CA ILE A 479 -16.35 -32.30 25.51
C ILE A 479 -16.64 -31.41 26.71
N THR A 480 -15.86 -31.58 27.77
CA THR A 480 -16.08 -31.00 29.10
C THR A 480 -14.81 -30.36 29.65
N LYS A 481 -14.95 -29.54 30.70
CA LYS A 481 -13.79 -28.99 31.43
C LYS A 481 -12.90 -30.09 32.01
N GLU A 482 -13.47 -31.24 32.39
CA GLU A 482 -12.73 -32.40 32.87
C GLU A 482 -11.85 -33.00 31.78
N TYR A 483 -12.34 -33.06 30.54
CA TYR A 483 -11.54 -33.52 29.39
C TYR A 483 -10.34 -32.60 29.14
N PHE A 484 -10.50 -31.28 29.33
CA PHE A 484 -9.43 -30.29 29.13
C PHE A 484 -8.45 -30.18 30.30
N LYS A 485 -8.65 -30.90 31.40
CA LYS A 485 -7.84 -30.75 32.63
C LYS A 485 -6.34 -30.97 32.39
N GLU A 486 -5.97 -32.04 31.69
CA GLU A 486 -4.55 -32.37 31.43
C GLU A 486 -3.91 -31.41 30.43
N ILE A 487 -4.69 -30.96 29.44
CA ILE A 487 -4.27 -29.97 28.43
C ILE A 487 -3.94 -28.64 29.14
N LEU A 488 -4.85 -28.17 29.99
CA LEU A 488 -4.68 -26.93 30.75
C LEU A 488 -3.53 -27.01 31.76
N ALA A 489 -3.36 -28.16 32.43
CA ALA A 489 -2.24 -28.35 33.36
C ALA A 489 -0.87 -28.25 32.66
N THR A 490 -0.80 -28.65 31.39
CA THR A 490 0.42 -28.58 30.58
C THR A 490 0.65 -27.19 30.01
N ASP A 491 -0.39 -26.54 29.50
CA ASP A 491 -0.28 -25.28 28.76
C ASP A 491 -0.34 -24.04 29.66
N GLU A 492 -1.04 -24.13 30.79
CA GLU A 492 -1.23 -23.06 31.79
C GLU A 492 -1.01 -23.60 33.23
N PRO A 493 0.24 -23.97 33.60
CA PRO A 493 0.55 -24.62 34.89
C PRO A 493 0.30 -23.73 36.12
N ASP A 494 0.04 -22.45 35.91
CA ASP A 494 -0.29 -21.47 36.94
C ASP A 494 -1.80 -21.25 37.12
N ALA A 495 -2.64 -21.94 36.34
CA ALA A 495 -4.08 -21.96 36.55
C ALA A 495 -4.44 -22.83 37.78
N LEU A 496 -5.27 -22.29 38.68
CA LEU A 496 -5.81 -23.00 39.84
C LEU A 496 -7.02 -23.86 39.48
N TYR A 497 -8.02 -23.27 38.80
CA TYR A 497 -9.19 -23.97 38.28
C TYR A 497 -9.91 -23.17 37.18
N VAL A 498 -10.79 -23.85 36.44
CA VAL A 498 -11.59 -23.26 35.34
C VAL A 498 -12.88 -22.64 35.90
N LYS A 499 -13.08 -21.33 35.68
CA LYS A 499 -14.30 -20.60 36.04
C LYS A 499 -15.42 -20.83 35.03
N HIS A 500 -15.13 -20.61 33.76
CA HIS A 500 -16.07 -20.81 32.66
C HIS A 500 -15.46 -21.69 31.59
N PHE A 501 -16.28 -22.55 31.00
CA PHE A 501 -15.91 -23.44 29.91
C PHE A 501 -17.05 -23.45 28.90
N THR A 502 -16.83 -22.80 27.76
CA THR A 502 -17.87 -22.57 26.75
C THR A 502 -17.37 -23.08 25.40
N PRO A 503 -17.79 -24.27 24.98
CA PRO A 503 -17.53 -24.75 23.63
C PRO A 503 -18.53 -24.12 22.66
N THR A 504 -18.02 -23.64 21.53
CA THR A 504 -18.80 -23.11 20.39
C THR A 504 -18.29 -23.72 19.10
N ALA A 505 -19.01 -23.58 17.99
CA ALA A 505 -18.45 -23.92 16.70
C ALA A 505 -17.27 -22.97 16.38
N ALA A 506 -16.20 -23.48 15.78
CA ALA A 506 -15.08 -22.62 15.41
C ALA A 506 -15.36 -21.80 14.13
N ILE A 507 -16.17 -22.37 13.23
CA ILE A 507 -16.43 -21.87 11.87
C ILE A 507 -17.92 -21.98 11.50
N PRO A 508 -18.40 -21.19 10.52
CA PRO A 508 -19.77 -21.26 10.02
C PRO A 508 -20.11 -22.60 9.34
N PRO A 509 -21.42 -22.90 9.14
CA PRO A 509 -21.85 -24.07 8.36
C PRO A 509 -21.24 -24.08 6.94
N GLY A 510 -20.75 -25.23 6.50
CA GLY A 510 -20.26 -25.44 5.13
C GLY A 510 -18.78 -25.10 4.90
N GLU A 511 -18.03 -24.75 5.96
CA GLU A 511 -16.58 -24.47 5.86
C GLU A 511 -15.68 -25.63 6.31
N ASN A 512 -16.24 -26.69 6.90
CA ASN A 512 -15.57 -27.96 7.23
C ASN A 512 -16.31 -29.14 6.61
N PHE A 513 -15.56 -30.04 5.95
CA PHE A 513 -16.14 -31.17 5.21
C PHE A 513 -15.88 -32.53 5.86
N THR A 514 -14.82 -32.68 6.65
CA THR A 514 -14.35 -34.00 7.13
C THR A 514 -14.29 -34.13 8.65
N SER A 515 -14.61 -33.06 9.39
CA SER A 515 -14.40 -33.01 10.84
C SER A 515 -15.36 -32.04 11.54
N ILE A 516 -15.58 -32.23 12.83
CA ILE A 516 -16.20 -31.26 13.73
C ILE A 516 -15.10 -30.31 14.22
N MET A 517 -15.31 -29.00 14.06
CA MET A 517 -14.38 -27.96 14.53
C MET A 517 -15.02 -27.09 15.60
N LEU A 518 -14.43 -27.08 16.79
CA LEU A 518 -14.93 -26.33 17.95
C LEU A 518 -13.91 -25.32 18.43
N ARG A 519 -14.39 -24.17 18.89
CA ARG A 519 -13.61 -23.23 19.68
C ARG A 519 -14.01 -23.40 21.14
N ILE A 520 -13.02 -23.60 22.00
CA ILE A 520 -13.21 -23.87 23.42
C ILE A 520 -12.75 -22.65 24.19
N HIS A 521 -13.68 -21.85 24.68
CA HIS A 521 -13.40 -20.67 25.50
C HIS A 521 -13.29 -21.06 26.97
N VAL A 522 -12.20 -20.63 27.61
CA VAL A 522 -11.88 -20.99 29.00
C VAL A 522 -11.48 -19.74 29.77
N ASP A 523 -12.14 -19.50 30.90
CA ASP A 523 -11.70 -18.50 31.88
C ASP A 523 -10.97 -19.21 33.02
N LEU A 524 -9.71 -18.87 33.21
CA LEU A 524 -8.82 -19.49 34.20
C LEU A 524 -8.60 -18.54 35.37
N GLU A 525 -8.77 -19.03 36.59
CA GLU A 525 -8.26 -18.33 37.77
C GLU A 525 -6.78 -18.67 37.95
N MET A 526 -5.91 -17.67 37.92
CA MET A 526 -4.48 -17.82 38.04
C MET A 526 -4.04 -17.76 39.52
N LYS A 527 -2.85 -18.27 39.85
CA LYS A 527 -2.28 -18.26 41.22
C LYS A 527 -2.20 -16.88 41.88
N ASP A 528 -2.09 -15.82 41.08
CA ASP A 528 -2.05 -14.42 41.55
C ASP A 528 -3.44 -13.81 41.78
N GLY A 529 -4.51 -14.60 41.58
CA GLY A 529 -5.91 -14.18 41.72
C GLY A 529 -6.49 -13.50 40.49
N CYS A 530 -5.71 -13.29 39.41
CA CYS A 530 -6.25 -12.73 38.17
C CYS A 530 -7.06 -13.77 37.39
N VAL A 531 -7.97 -13.28 36.53
CA VAL A 531 -8.70 -14.14 35.59
C VAL A 531 -8.11 -13.96 34.21
N LYS A 532 -7.63 -15.05 33.62
CA LYS A 532 -7.08 -15.10 32.27
C LYS A 532 -8.09 -15.77 31.34
N HIS A 533 -8.53 -15.07 30.30
CA HIS A 533 -9.29 -15.67 29.21
C HIS A 533 -8.32 -16.38 28.25
N LYS A 534 -8.73 -17.55 27.76
CA LYS A 534 -8.00 -18.30 26.73
C LYS A 534 -8.95 -19.11 25.85
N SER A 535 -8.62 -19.28 24.57
CA SER A 535 -9.34 -20.16 23.65
C SER A 535 -8.44 -21.23 23.01
N TYR A 536 -9.07 -22.36 22.65
CA TYR A 536 -8.44 -23.48 21.96
C TYR A 536 -9.27 -23.90 20.75
N ILE A 537 -8.62 -24.49 19.74
CA ILE A 537 -9.30 -25.09 18.60
C ILE A 537 -9.27 -26.61 18.75
N MET A 538 -10.45 -27.24 18.73
CA MET A 538 -10.59 -28.70 18.82
C MET A 538 -11.14 -29.27 17.52
N LYS A 539 -10.44 -30.25 16.95
CA LYS A 539 -10.82 -31.01 15.75
C LYS A 539 -11.13 -32.46 16.14
N THR A 540 -12.29 -32.98 15.77
CA THR A 540 -12.67 -34.40 15.98
C THR A 540 -13.35 -34.97 14.74
N MET A 541 -13.31 -36.29 14.59
CA MET A 541 -14.07 -37.05 13.59
C MET A 541 -15.58 -36.81 13.71
N LEU A 542 -16.29 -36.93 12.57
CA LEU A 542 -17.76 -37.00 12.50
C LEU A 542 -18.26 -38.30 13.18
N ASP A 543 -19.54 -38.34 13.56
CA ASP A 543 -20.13 -39.54 14.17
C ASP A 543 -20.24 -40.68 13.12
N ASP A 544 -20.05 -41.94 13.55
CA ASP A 544 -19.78 -43.14 12.72
C ASP A 544 -20.80 -43.45 11.60
N ASP A 545 -21.96 -42.81 11.58
CA ASP A 545 -22.98 -43.00 10.54
C ASP A 545 -22.72 -42.14 9.26
N GLU A 546 -21.78 -41.19 9.32
CA GLU A 546 -21.44 -40.27 8.22
C GLU A 546 -19.99 -40.38 7.71
N SER A 547 -19.16 -41.27 8.28
CA SER A 547 -17.78 -41.44 7.80
C SER A 547 -17.76 -42.16 6.45
N ASP A 548 -17.56 -41.41 5.38
CA ASP A 548 -17.44 -41.91 4.00
C ASP A 548 -16.31 -42.95 3.92
N ASP A 549 -16.54 -44.13 3.31
CA ASP A 549 -15.55 -45.21 3.12
C ASP A 549 -14.22 -44.68 2.54
N VAL A 550 -14.29 -43.59 1.78
CA VAL A 550 -13.14 -42.89 1.19
C VAL A 550 -12.24 -42.23 2.25
N ILE A 551 -12.79 -41.62 3.30
CA ILE A 551 -12.01 -40.96 4.36
C ILE A 551 -11.13 -41.99 5.08
N ASN A 552 -11.70 -43.16 5.39
CA ASN A 552 -10.99 -44.26 6.03
C ASN A 552 -9.92 -44.87 5.11
N LYS A 553 -10.26 -45.10 3.82
CA LYS A 553 -9.31 -45.63 2.82
C LYS A 553 -8.16 -44.66 2.49
N LEU A 554 -8.35 -43.36 2.67
CA LEU A 554 -7.31 -42.34 2.49
C LEU A 554 -6.52 -42.06 3.79
N SER A 555 -6.92 -42.64 4.92
CA SER A 555 -6.24 -42.52 6.21
C SER A 555 -6.02 -41.06 6.65
N LEU A 556 -7.00 -40.18 6.40
CA LEU A 556 -6.86 -38.72 6.57
C LEU A 556 -6.45 -38.31 7.98
N PHE A 557 -7.22 -38.73 8.99
CA PHE A 557 -6.95 -38.41 10.40
C PHE A 557 -5.68 -39.08 10.94
N PRO A 558 -5.43 -40.39 10.68
CA PRO A 558 -4.17 -41.03 11.07
C PRO A 558 -2.92 -40.30 10.55
N LYS A 559 -2.90 -39.89 9.27
CA LYS A 559 -1.78 -39.12 8.71
C LYS A 559 -1.61 -37.79 9.41
N GLU A 560 -2.69 -37.03 9.55
CA GLU A 560 -2.67 -35.72 10.21
C GLU A 560 -2.15 -35.82 11.67
N MET A 561 -2.56 -36.87 12.39
CA MET A 561 -2.08 -37.17 13.74
C MET A 561 -0.56 -37.40 13.79
N ILE A 562 -0.01 -38.21 12.87
CA ILE A 562 1.42 -38.46 12.79
C ILE A 562 2.18 -37.16 12.43
N VAL A 563 1.66 -36.37 11.48
CA VAL A 563 2.29 -35.11 11.07
C VAL A 563 2.41 -34.15 12.26
N TYR A 564 1.33 -33.91 13.01
CA TYR A 564 1.38 -33.00 14.15
C TYR A 564 2.15 -33.55 15.35
N ARG A 565 2.08 -34.85 15.61
CA ARG A 565 2.72 -35.47 16.79
C ARG A 565 4.22 -35.67 16.59
N GLU A 566 4.64 -36.01 15.38
CA GLU A 566 6.00 -36.50 15.11
C GLU A 566 6.75 -35.57 14.15
N TYR A 567 6.21 -35.30 12.97
CA TYR A 567 6.96 -34.63 11.92
C TYR A 567 7.09 -33.12 12.11
N ILE A 568 6.02 -32.40 12.43
CA ILE A 568 6.10 -30.95 12.66
C ILE A 568 7.07 -30.61 13.81
N PRO A 569 6.99 -31.24 15.01
CA PRO A 569 7.95 -30.99 16.07
C PRO A 569 9.39 -31.31 15.65
N ALA A 570 9.59 -32.41 14.93
CA ALA A 570 10.92 -32.76 14.41
C ALA A 570 11.42 -31.70 13.43
N PHE A 571 10.61 -31.30 12.45
CA PHE A 571 10.94 -30.31 11.42
C PHE A 571 11.29 -28.96 12.02
N GLU A 572 10.48 -28.46 12.96
CA GLU A 572 10.79 -27.20 13.66
C GLU A 572 12.07 -27.32 14.49
N ASN A 573 12.37 -28.49 15.07
CA ASN A 573 13.62 -28.72 15.80
C ASN A 573 14.85 -28.71 14.87
N PHE A 574 14.75 -29.25 13.66
CA PHE A 574 15.81 -29.17 12.64
C PHE A 574 16.20 -27.70 12.37
N TYR A 575 15.22 -26.83 12.21
CA TYR A 575 15.45 -25.40 12.00
C TYR A 575 15.96 -24.69 13.26
N LYS A 576 15.41 -25.02 14.43
CA LYS A 576 15.87 -24.49 15.73
C LYS A 576 17.35 -24.79 15.98
N ASN A 577 17.81 -25.99 15.66
CA ASN A 577 19.20 -26.42 15.86
C ASN A 577 20.21 -25.63 15.01
N ILE A 578 19.77 -25.04 13.90
CA ILE A 578 20.61 -24.18 13.05
C ILE A 578 20.36 -22.68 13.30
N GLY A 579 19.64 -22.33 14.38
CA GLY A 579 19.36 -20.96 14.77
C GLY A 579 18.24 -20.27 13.99
N TRP A 580 17.41 -21.03 13.25
CA TRP A 580 16.24 -20.50 12.55
C TRP A 580 14.98 -20.98 13.28
N PRO A 581 14.37 -20.21 14.21
CA PRO A 581 13.18 -20.68 14.93
C PRO A 581 11.92 -20.59 14.07
N ILE A 582 11.87 -21.37 12.99
CA ILE A 582 10.77 -21.39 12.03
C ILE A 582 9.62 -22.22 12.63
N LYS A 583 8.48 -21.56 12.83
CA LYS A 583 7.20 -22.21 13.11
C LYS A 583 6.50 -22.55 11.79
N LEU A 584 6.01 -23.78 11.65
CA LEU A 584 5.38 -24.31 10.43
C LEU A 584 3.87 -24.47 10.61
N ALA A 585 3.43 -24.91 11.79
CA ALA A 585 2.04 -25.26 12.08
C ALA A 585 1.60 -24.66 13.43
N PRO A 586 0.29 -24.66 13.76
CA PRO A 586 -0.15 -24.38 15.13
C PRO A 586 0.44 -25.39 16.10
N LYS A 587 0.71 -24.94 17.33
CA LYS A 587 1.08 -25.78 18.47
C LYS A 587 -0.06 -26.76 18.71
N CYS A 588 0.21 -28.03 18.46
CA CYS A 588 -0.67 -29.13 18.81
C CYS A 588 -0.45 -29.50 20.27
N LEU A 589 -1.47 -29.28 21.10
CA LEU A 589 -1.45 -29.56 22.55
C LEU A 589 -1.89 -30.98 22.86
N LEU A 590 -2.77 -31.54 22.02
CA LEU A 590 -3.23 -32.92 22.11
C LEU A 590 -3.45 -33.46 20.69
N ALA A 591 -2.98 -34.68 20.46
CA ALA A 591 -3.33 -35.50 19.30
C ALA A 591 -3.45 -36.94 19.80
N GLU A 592 -4.67 -37.42 19.98
CA GLU A 592 -4.93 -38.72 20.61
C GLU A 592 -5.92 -39.56 19.82
N HIS A 593 -5.83 -40.88 20.01
CA HIS A 593 -6.87 -41.83 19.63
C HIS A 593 -7.59 -42.31 20.88
N LYS A 594 -8.87 -41.97 21.02
CA LYS A 594 -9.69 -42.29 22.21
C LYS A 594 -11.11 -42.65 21.81
N ASN A 595 -11.60 -43.77 22.32
CA ASN A 595 -12.95 -44.29 22.05
C ASN A 595 -13.28 -44.40 20.55
N GLY A 596 -12.32 -44.86 19.74
CA GLY A 596 -12.48 -45.01 18.29
C GLY A 596 -12.40 -43.70 17.49
N ARG A 597 -12.13 -42.56 18.13
CA ARG A 597 -11.98 -41.25 17.48
C ARG A 597 -10.56 -40.73 17.56
N ILE A 598 -10.15 -39.98 16.55
CA ILE A 598 -8.94 -39.16 16.61
C ILE A 598 -9.35 -37.72 16.91
N ASN A 599 -8.79 -37.19 18.00
CA ASN A 599 -9.07 -35.86 18.52
C ASN A 599 -7.79 -35.03 18.52
N PHE A 600 -7.91 -33.78 18.12
CA PHE A 600 -6.86 -32.79 18.20
C PHE A 600 -7.28 -31.58 19.02
N VAL A 601 -6.35 -31.01 19.77
CA VAL A 601 -6.49 -29.70 20.39
C VAL A 601 -5.28 -28.86 20.04
N PHE A 602 -5.52 -27.68 19.48
CA PHE A 602 -4.51 -26.70 19.06
C PHE A 602 -4.65 -25.41 19.86
N GLU A 603 -3.57 -24.64 19.92
CA GLU A 603 -3.66 -23.22 20.27
C GLU A 603 -4.63 -22.49 19.32
N ASP A 604 -5.38 -21.51 19.83
CA ASP A 604 -6.21 -20.66 18.97
C ASP A 604 -5.36 -19.51 18.39
N LEU A 605 -5.04 -19.63 17.11
CA LEU A 605 -4.23 -18.63 16.41
C LEU A 605 -4.94 -17.27 16.30
N GLN A 606 -6.26 -17.18 16.51
CA GLN A 606 -6.96 -15.89 16.53
C GLN A 606 -6.52 -15.01 17.71
N GLU A 607 -6.11 -15.61 18.84
CA GLU A 607 -5.54 -14.86 19.98
C GLU A 607 -4.23 -14.17 19.62
N GLN A 608 -3.52 -14.69 18.60
CA GLN A 608 -2.29 -14.14 18.05
C GLN A 608 -2.53 -13.32 16.77
N HIS A 609 -3.78 -12.90 16.54
CA HIS A 609 -4.20 -12.09 15.40
C HIS A 609 -3.94 -12.72 14.02
N PHE A 610 -3.85 -14.05 13.95
CA PHE A 610 -3.86 -14.73 12.66
C PHE A 610 -5.25 -14.71 12.05
N LYS A 611 -5.29 -14.56 10.72
CA LYS A 611 -6.51 -14.60 9.92
C LYS A 611 -6.32 -15.48 8.69
N ASN A 612 -7.42 -15.98 8.14
CA ASN A 612 -7.41 -16.73 6.89
C ASN A 612 -7.46 -15.76 5.68
N PRO A 613 -6.78 -16.10 4.58
CA PRO A 613 -6.96 -15.42 3.30
C PRO A 613 -8.43 -15.42 2.84
N LYS A 614 -8.86 -14.31 2.24
CA LYS A 614 -10.20 -14.21 1.66
C LYS A 614 -10.27 -15.03 0.37
N ARG A 615 -10.65 -16.30 0.46
CA ARG A 615 -10.63 -17.27 -0.66
C ARG A 615 -11.32 -16.77 -1.94
N LEU A 616 -12.38 -15.97 -1.83
CA LEU A 616 -13.11 -15.41 -2.99
C LEU A 616 -12.35 -14.28 -3.72
N GLN A 617 -11.38 -13.65 -3.06
CA GLN A 617 -10.52 -12.61 -3.63
C GLN A 617 -9.23 -13.22 -4.21
N GLY A 618 -8.70 -14.24 -3.53
CA GLY A 618 -7.38 -14.80 -3.81
C GLY A 618 -6.30 -14.17 -2.92
N CYS A 619 -5.10 -14.70 -2.99
CA CYS A 619 -3.92 -14.21 -2.28
C CYS A 619 -3.24 -13.10 -3.09
N SER A 620 -3.00 -11.97 -2.45
CA SER A 620 -2.23 -10.85 -3.00
C SER A 620 -0.77 -11.23 -3.27
N MET A 621 -0.03 -10.38 -4.00
CA MET A 621 1.39 -10.63 -4.30
C MET A 621 2.23 -10.84 -3.04
N GLN A 622 2.01 -10.05 -1.98
CA GLN A 622 2.76 -10.18 -0.72
C GLN A 622 2.46 -11.51 -0.04
N LEU A 623 1.18 -11.88 0.05
CA LEU A 623 0.75 -13.13 0.66
C LEU A 623 1.22 -14.34 -0.15
N MET A 624 1.16 -14.28 -1.49
CA MET A 624 1.73 -15.31 -2.37
C MET A 624 3.21 -15.54 -2.11
N VAL A 625 4.01 -14.46 -2.03
CA VAL A 625 5.45 -14.54 -1.72
C VAL A 625 5.67 -15.17 -0.36
N ALA A 626 4.94 -14.75 0.66
CA ALA A 626 5.08 -15.27 2.02
C ALA A 626 4.69 -16.76 2.11
N SER A 627 3.57 -17.15 1.50
CA SER A 627 3.08 -18.53 1.48
C SER A 627 4.01 -19.48 0.72
N LEU A 628 4.53 -19.07 -0.44
CA LEU A 628 5.50 -19.86 -1.21
C LEU A 628 6.82 -20.04 -0.45
N ARG A 629 7.26 -19.01 0.28
CA ARG A 629 8.44 -19.12 1.15
C ARG A 629 8.19 -20.10 2.29
N LYS A 630 7.02 -20.07 2.92
CA LYS A 630 6.65 -21.00 3.99
C LYS A 630 6.51 -22.45 3.49
N LEU A 631 5.91 -22.65 2.32
CA LEU A 631 5.84 -23.96 1.68
C LEU A 631 7.25 -24.50 1.36
N ALA A 632 8.15 -23.65 0.88
CA ALA A 632 9.54 -24.03 0.63
C ALA A 632 10.30 -24.42 1.90
N GLU A 633 10.00 -23.79 3.04
CA GLU A 633 10.55 -24.18 4.35
C GLU A 633 10.08 -25.58 4.74
N TYR A 634 8.77 -25.84 4.68
CA TYR A 634 8.18 -27.15 4.93
C TYR A 634 8.77 -28.25 4.02
N HIS A 635 8.88 -27.98 2.71
CA HIS A 635 9.42 -28.91 1.74
C HIS A 635 10.92 -29.19 1.91
N ALA A 636 11.73 -28.16 2.24
CA ALA A 636 13.16 -28.36 2.46
C ALA A 636 13.42 -29.28 3.65
N VAL A 637 12.74 -29.04 4.77
CA VAL A 637 12.97 -29.80 6.00
C VAL A 637 12.43 -31.23 5.90
N SER A 638 11.32 -31.45 5.18
CA SER A 638 10.82 -32.81 4.96
C SER A 638 11.76 -33.65 4.10
N ALA A 639 12.39 -33.05 3.08
CA ALA A 639 13.41 -33.73 2.27
C ALA A 639 14.65 -34.11 3.10
N VAL A 640 15.11 -33.20 3.96
CA VAL A 640 16.23 -33.43 4.89
C VAL A 640 15.87 -34.50 5.93
N TYR A 641 14.64 -34.47 6.44
CA TYR A 641 14.18 -35.48 7.39
C TYR A 641 14.20 -36.87 6.76
N ALA A 642 13.68 -37.04 5.54
CA ALA A 642 13.70 -38.32 4.83
C ALA A 642 15.12 -38.80 4.50
N GLU A 643 16.04 -37.88 4.19
CA GLU A 643 17.45 -38.21 3.99
C GLU A 643 18.09 -38.81 5.25
N LYS A 644 17.78 -38.24 6.43
CA LYS A 644 18.41 -38.66 7.70
C LYS A 644 17.71 -39.84 8.39
N ASN A 645 16.40 -39.95 8.26
CA ASN A 645 15.59 -40.91 9.01
C ASN A 645 15.04 -42.05 8.13
N GLY A 646 15.24 -41.99 6.81
CA GLY A 646 14.71 -42.97 5.87
C GLY A 646 13.34 -42.55 5.30
N PRO A 647 12.74 -43.42 4.47
CA PRO A 647 11.49 -43.11 3.78
C PRO A 647 10.33 -42.97 4.77
N PHE A 648 9.37 -42.09 4.44
CA PHE A 648 8.11 -42.00 5.16
C PHE A 648 7.29 -43.31 5.04
N PRO A 649 6.43 -43.62 6.03
CA PRO A 649 5.57 -44.80 6.01
C PRO A 649 4.69 -44.91 4.75
N THR A 650 4.17 -46.11 4.49
CA THR A 650 3.32 -46.42 3.32
C THR A 650 2.14 -45.47 3.18
N ASP A 651 1.54 -45.05 4.29
CA ASP A 651 0.40 -44.12 4.30
C ASP A 651 0.77 -42.77 3.64
N PHE A 652 2.04 -42.37 3.68
CA PHE A 652 2.52 -41.15 3.03
C PHE A 652 2.95 -41.38 1.57
N GLN A 653 2.65 -42.53 0.96
CA GLN A 653 2.94 -42.76 -0.47
C GLN A 653 1.74 -42.47 -1.37
N TYR A 654 0.58 -42.12 -0.79
CA TYR A 654 -0.64 -41.74 -1.50
C TYR A 654 -1.28 -40.49 -0.90
N GLY A 655 -2.00 -39.75 -1.74
CA GLY A 655 -2.68 -38.50 -1.41
C GLY A 655 -4.15 -38.59 -1.82
N PHE A 656 -4.61 -37.71 -2.72
CA PHE A 656 -5.97 -37.79 -3.28
C PHE A 656 -6.27 -39.06 -4.08
N PHE A 657 -5.23 -39.75 -4.56
CA PHE A 657 -5.35 -41.00 -5.29
C PHE A 657 -4.68 -42.10 -4.50
N ASN A 658 -5.32 -43.27 -4.45
CA ASN A 658 -4.77 -44.51 -3.92
C ASN A 658 -5.23 -45.66 -4.83
N LYS A 659 -4.39 -46.68 -5.02
CA LYS A 659 -4.69 -47.89 -5.79
C LYS A 659 -5.82 -48.71 -5.18
N ASP A 660 -6.04 -48.56 -3.87
CA ASP A 660 -7.06 -49.30 -3.13
C ASP A 660 -8.43 -48.59 -3.11
N LEU A 661 -8.54 -47.41 -3.74
CA LEU A 661 -9.84 -46.77 -3.95
C LEU A 661 -10.67 -47.58 -4.95
N ASP A 662 -11.98 -47.62 -4.72
CA ASP A 662 -12.91 -48.31 -5.61
C ASP A 662 -13.02 -47.53 -6.93
N MET A 663 -12.50 -48.13 -8.00
CA MET A 663 -12.49 -47.52 -9.33
C MET A 663 -13.89 -47.20 -9.84
N GLU A 664 -14.89 -48.03 -9.54
CA GLU A 664 -16.25 -47.86 -10.04
C GLU A 664 -16.97 -46.73 -9.31
N ILE A 665 -16.74 -46.58 -8.00
CA ILE A 665 -17.21 -45.41 -7.24
C ILE A 665 -16.59 -44.13 -7.80
N MET A 666 -15.28 -44.13 -8.07
CA MET A 666 -14.58 -42.98 -8.64
C MET A 666 -15.05 -42.66 -10.06
N ARG A 667 -15.34 -43.68 -10.88
CA ARG A 667 -15.92 -43.55 -12.22
C ARG A 667 -17.25 -42.85 -12.17
N ASN A 668 -18.16 -43.36 -11.35
CA ASN A 668 -19.50 -42.79 -11.20
C ASN A 668 -19.44 -41.33 -10.73
N ALA A 669 -18.57 -41.02 -9.76
CA ALA A 669 -18.36 -39.66 -9.29
C ALA A 669 -17.81 -38.72 -10.39
N TYR A 670 -16.88 -39.19 -11.21
CA TYR A 670 -16.30 -38.42 -12.32
C TYR A 670 -17.32 -38.20 -13.45
N GLU A 671 -17.95 -39.27 -13.94
CA GLU A 671 -18.86 -39.23 -15.08
C GLU A 671 -20.11 -38.39 -14.81
N MET A 672 -20.56 -38.37 -13.56
CA MET A 672 -21.59 -37.46 -13.09
C MET A 672 -21.12 -36.01 -13.29
N LYS A 673 -20.00 -35.61 -12.65
CA LYS A 673 -19.49 -34.23 -12.70
C LYS A 673 -19.17 -33.75 -14.12
N ILE A 674 -18.57 -34.60 -14.94
CA ILE A 674 -18.04 -34.21 -16.25
C ILE A 674 -19.16 -33.85 -17.25
N LYS A 675 -20.34 -34.48 -17.14
CA LYS A 675 -21.50 -34.19 -17.98
C LYS A 675 -21.98 -32.76 -17.76
N GLU A 676 -22.22 -32.37 -16.50
CA GLU A 676 -22.63 -31.00 -16.16
C GLU A 676 -21.52 -29.99 -16.45
N TYR A 677 -20.25 -30.36 -16.25
CA TYR A 677 -19.12 -29.49 -16.54
C TYR A 677 -19.04 -29.13 -18.02
N LYS A 678 -19.13 -30.12 -18.92
CA LYS A 678 -19.15 -29.89 -20.37
C LYS A 678 -20.36 -29.06 -20.81
N LEU A 679 -21.52 -29.26 -20.19
CA LEU A 679 -22.72 -28.45 -20.47
C LEU A 679 -22.52 -26.98 -20.05
N ALA A 680 -21.95 -26.74 -18.88
CA ALA A 680 -21.65 -25.39 -18.40
C ALA A 680 -20.60 -24.71 -19.28
N MET A 681 -19.55 -25.42 -19.70
CA MET A 681 -18.49 -24.88 -20.56
C MET A 681 -19.01 -24.24 -21.84
N LYS A 682 -20.01 -24.83 -22.48
CA LYS A 682 -20.64 -24.27 -23.68
C LYS A 682 -21.23 -22.88 -23.46
N GLN A 683 -21.56 -22.53 -22.22
CA GLN A 683 -22.10 -21.23 -21.82
C GLN A 683 -21.02 -20.23 -21.41
N TRP A 684 -19.76 -20.65 -21.30
CA TRP A 684 -18.69 -19.79 -20.81
C TRP A 684 -18.36 -18.67 -21.80
N GLN A 685 -18.67 -18.78 -23.09
CA GLN A 685 -18.21 -17.83 -24.11
C GLN A 685 -16.67 -17.78 -24.16
N LEU A 686 -16.07 -18.97 -24.25
CA LEU A 686 -14.63 -19.16 -24.42
C LEU A 686 -14.35 -19.39 -25.92
N ASP A 687 -13.35 -18.71 -26.47
CA ASP A 687 -12.94 -18.96 -27.86
C ASP A 687 -12.50 -20.41 -28.03
N ASN A 688 -12.90 -21.07 -29.10
CA ASN A 688 -12.60 -22.49 -29.36
C ASN A 688 -13.08 -23.46 -28.25
N VAL A 689 -14.18 -23.14 -27.54
CA VAL A 689 -14.73 -23.97 -26.45
C VAL A 689 -14.91 -25.45 -26.81
N GLU A 690 -15.34 -25.76 -28.04
CA GLU A 690 -15.52 -27.14 -28.48
C GLU A 690 -14.21 -27.93 -28.56
N GLU A 691 -13.08 -27.25 -28.84
CA GLU A 691 -11.76 -27.88 -28.78
C GLU A 691 -11.38 -28.23 -27.35
N TYR A 692 -11.58 -27.31 -26.40
CA TYR A 692 -11.31 -27.57 -24.98
C TYR A 692 -12.20 -28.69 -24.43
N ILE A 693 -13.49 -28.72 -24.79
CA ILE A 693 -14.43 -29.78 -24.40
C ILE A 693 -13.97 -31.15 -24.91
N ARG A 694 -13.46 -31.22 -26.15
CA ARG A 694 -12.93 -32.46 -26.75
C ARG A 694 -11.68 -32.97 -26.03
N LYS A 695 -10.83 -32.06 -25.55
CA LYS A 695 -9.57 -32.37 -24.85
C LYS A 695 -9.71 -32.61 -23.35
N ILE A 696 -10.92 -32.52 -22.78
CA ILE A 696 -11.17 -32.94 -21.39
C ILE A 696 -10.97 -34.46 -21.28
N PRO A 697 -10.27 -34.96 -20.24
CA PRO A 697 -9.92 -36.35 -20.16
C PRO A 697 -11.16 -37.25 -20.05
N THR A 698 -11.08 -38.46 -20.61
CA THR A 698 -11.99 -39.56 -20.27
C THR A 698 -11.78 -39.98 -18.81
N PHE A 699 -12.68 -40.81 -18.26
CA PHE A 699 -12.43 -41.33 -16.91
C PHE A 699 -11.14 -42.17 -16.87
N GLU A 700 -10.91 -43.00 -17.88
CA GLU A 700 -9.71 -43.84 -18.00
C GLU A 700 -8.45 -42.99 -17.99
N GLN A 701 -8.42 -41.91 -18.77
CA GLN A 701 -7.31 -40.95 -18.78
C GLN A 701 -7.17 -40.27 -17.42
N TYR A 702 -8.25 -39.74 -16.85
CA TYR A 702 -8.25 -39.08 -15.53
C TYR A 702 -7.72 -40.01 -14.42
N TRP A 703 -8.14 -41.28 -14.43
CA TRP A 703 -7.72 -42.29 -13.47
C TRP A 703 -6.26 -42.68 -13.66
N LYS A 704 -5.81 -42.93 -14.89
CA LYS A 704 -4.39 -43.16 -15.23
C LYS A 704 -3.53 -41.99 -14.78
N CYS A 705 -3.94 -40.75 -15.07
CA CYS A 705 -3.25 -39.53 -14.64
C CYS A 705 -3.11 -39.51 -13.11
N GLY A 706 -4.22 -39.70 -12.39
CA GLY A 706 -4.23 -39.72 -10.92
C GLY A 706 -3.30 -40.79 -10.33
N LEU A 707 -3.33 -42.01 -10.85
CA LEU A 707 -2.42 -43.08 -10.41
C LEU A 707 -0.96 -42.83 -10.79
N SER A 708 -0.69 -42.15 -11.90
CA SER A 708 0.66 -41.80 -12.32
C SER A 708 1.37 -40.87 -11.32
N THR A 709 0.60 -40.07 -10.57
CA THR A 709 1.13 -39.21 -9.49
C THR A 709 1.80 -40.04 -8.38
N LEU A 710 1.43 -41.31 -8.21
CA LEU A 710 2.00 -42.20 -7.19
C LEU A 710 3.41 -42.68 -7.56
N GLN A 711 3.86 -42.41 -8.78
CA GLN A 711 5.16 -42.86 -9.29
C GLN A 711 6.23 -41.78 -9.11
N GLN A 712 7.25 -42.09 -8.30
CA GLN A 712 8.42 -41.22 -8.11
C GLN A 712 9.54 -41.63 -9.07
N LYS A 713 10.25 -40.67 -9.70
CA LYS A 713 11.44 -41.03 -10.50
C LYS A 713 12.58 -41.38 -9.55
N GLU A 714 13.33 -42.40 -9.94
CA GLU A 714 14.63 -42.66 -9.32
C GLU A 714 15.52 -41.42 -9.53
N ASN A 715 16.07 -40.89 -8.43
CA ASN A 715 16.87 -39.65 -8.40
C ASN A 715 16.11 -38.32 -8.60
N SER A 716 14.78 -38.26 -8.54
CA SER A 716 14.07 -36.97 -8.45
C SER A 716 14.17 -36.35 -7.06
N PHE A 717 14.11 -35.02 -7.00
CA PHE A 717 13.99 -34.31 -5.73
C PHE A 717 12.53 -34.39 -5.25
N ASN A 718 12.28 -35.19 -4.22
CA ASN A 718 10.97 -35.38 -3.62
C ASN A 718 10.93 -34.74 -2.23
N VAL A 719 9.72 -34.39 -1.81
CA VAL A 719 9.39 -33.74 -0.54
C VAL A 719 8.16 -34.43 0.04
N LEU A 720 7.91 -34.25 1.33
CA LEU A 720 6.58 -34.50 1.87
C LEU A 720 5.73 -33.30 1.45
N THR A 721 4.87 -33.49 0.45
CA THR A 721 3.90 -32.50 0.02
C THR A 721 2.87 -32.29 1.11
N HIS A 722 2.27 -31.11 1.16
CA HIS A 722 1.06 -30.86 1.95
C HIS A 722 -0.12 -31.64 1.35
N GLY A 723 -0.21 -31.69 0.02
CA GLY A 723 -1.23 -32.40 -0.74
C GLY A 723 -2.47 -31.54 -1.03
N ASP A 724 -2.86 -30.67 -0.09
CA ASP A 724 -3.98 -29.72 -0.23
C ASP A 724 -3.54 -28.28 0.12
N PHE A 725 -2.45 -27.78 -0.46
CA PHE A 725 -1.93 -26.44 -0.12
C PHE A 725 -2.67 -25.34 -0.89
N TRP A 726 -3.61 -24.65 -0.22
CA TRP A 726 -4.41 -23.57 -0.80
C TRP A 726 -4.75 -22.46 0.20
N SER A 727 -5.36 -21.39 -0.28
CA SER A 727 -5.60 -20.17 0.49
C SER A 727 -6.30 -20.39 1.83
N SER A 728 -7.23 -21.34 1.97
CA SER A 728 -7.90 -21.58 3.28
C SER A 728 -7.06 -22.40 4.26
N ASN A 729 -6.09 -23.18 3.78
CA ASN A 729 -5.16 -23.98 4.60
C ASN A 729 -3.92 -23.18 5.02
N ILE A 730 -4.01 -21.85 4.92
CA ILE A 730 -2.99 -20.90 5.31
C ILE A 730 -3.62 -19.92 6.30
N MET A 731 -2.92 -19.66 7.39
CA MET A 731 -3.23 -18.56 8.30
C MET A 731 -2.05 -17.60 8.32
N PHE A 732 -2.33 -16.31 8.38
CA PHE A 732 -1.29 -15.29 8.41
C PHE A 732 -1.57 -14.21 9.44
N SER A 733 -0.51 -13.69 10.04
CA SER A 733 -0.55 -12.49 10.88
C SER A 733 0.16 -11.36 10.14
N GLU A 734 -0.31 -10.14 10.27
CA GLU A 734 0.33 -8.95 9.72
C GLU A 734 0.95 -8.10 10.84
N ASP A 735 1.79 -7.15 10.47
CA ASP A 735 2.13 -6.05 11.35
C ASP A 735 0.85 -5.28 11.76
N PRO A 736 0.87 -4.53 12.87
CA PRO A 736 -0.31 -3.77 13.32
C PRO A 736 -0.91 -2.84 12.24
N ILE A 737 -0.09 -2.48 11.24
CA ILE A 737 -0.37 -1.60 10.11
C ILE A 737 -0.98 -2.36 8.91
N GLY A 738 -0.97 -3.70 8.91
CA GLY A 738 -1.49 -4.52 7.81
C GLY A 738 -0.68 -4.41 6.52
N SER A 739 0.53 -3.84 6.59
CA SER A 739 1.38 -3.51 5.44
C SER A 739 2.35 -4.64 5.08
N HIS A 740 2.65 -5.50 6.05
CA HIS A 740 3.60 -6.60 5.92
C HIS A 740 3.07 -7.87 6.60
N ILE A 741 3.20 -8.99 5.89
CA ILE A 741 2.96 -10.30 6.47
C ILE A 741 4.08 -10.63 7.45
N ASN A 742 3.76 -10.71 8.74
CA ASN A 742 4.69 -11.07 9.80
C ASN A 742 4.98 -12.57 9.80
N ASN A 743 3.92 -13.39 9.76
CA ASN A 743 4.03 -14.84 9.87
C ASN A 743 3.01 -15.54 8.96
N ILE A 744 3.42 -16.71 8.48
CA ILE A 744 2.53 -17.69 7.82
C ILE A 744 2.56 -18.96 8.64
N ILE A 745 1.39 -19.55 8.85
CA ILE A 745 1.20 -20.87 9.45
C ILE A 745 0.39 -21.72 8.47
N ILE A 746 0.84 -22.96 8.28
CA ILE A 746 0.15 -23.98 7.47
C ILE A 746 -0.74 -24.80 8.40
N VAL A 747 -1.95 -25.14 7.95
CA VAL A 747 -2.90 -25.96 8.68
C VAL A 747 -3.45 -27.07 7.78
N ASP A 748 -4.06 -28.09 8.37
CA ASP A 748 -4.78 -29.19 7.68
C ASP A 748 -3.91 -30.17 6.85
N PHE A 749 -3.03 -30.91 7.52
CA PHE A 749 -2.07 -31.84 6.91
C PHE A 749 -2.66 -33.24 6.58
N GLN A 750 -3.92 -33.31 6.14
CA GLN A 750 -4.65 -34.58 5.96
C GLN A 750 -4.22 -35.39 4.73
N ILE A 751 -3.67 -34.74 3.71
CA ILE A 751 -3.41 -35.34 2.37
C ILE A 751 -1.90 -35.41 2.08
N CYS A 752 -1.04 -35.30 3.09
CA CYS A 752 0.39 -35.30 2.89
C CYS A 752 0.89 -36.57 2.20
N LYS A 753 1.77 -36.39 1.21
CA LYS A 753 2.30 -37.46 0.37
C LYS A 753 3.75 -37.19 -0.01
N TRP A 754 4.57 -38.22 -0.06
CA TRP A 754 5.92 -38.16 -0.58
C TRP A 754 5.87 -38.08 -2.11
N GLY A 755 6.37 -37.00 -2.70
CA GLY A 755 6.21 -36.71 -4.12
C GLY A 755 7.00 -35.49 -4.61
N SER A 756 6.78 -35.09 -5.87
CA SER A 756 7.43 -33.88 -6.40
C SER A 756 6.79 -32.63 -5.78
N PRO A 757 7.59 -31.60 -5.40
CA PRO A 757 7.04 -30.32 -4.96
C PRO A 757 6.19 -29.62 -6.03
N ALA A 758 6.28 -30.05 -7.30
CA ALA A 758 5.43 -29.56 -8.38
C ALA A 758 3.94 -29.78 -8.12
N GLU A 759 3.55 -30.83 -7.39
CA GLU A 759 2.14 -31.15 -7.09
C GLU A 759 1.48 -30.03 -6.27
N ASP A 760 2.08 -29.63 -5.14
CA ASP A 760 1.58 -28.51 -4.33
C ASP A 760 1.70 -27.16 -5.05
N LEU A 761 2.76 -26.95 -5.84
CA LEU A 761 2.92 -25.71 -6.61
C LEU A 761 1.83 -25.56 -7.66
N LEU A 762 1.58 -26.59 -8.47
CA LEU A 762 0.51 -26.58 -9.46
C LEU A 762 -0.84 -26.36 -8.80
N PHE A 763 -1.11 -27.04 -7.69
CA PHE A 763 -2.35 -26.88 -6.95
C PHE A 763 -2.52 -25.44 -6.45
N PHE A 764 -1.54 -24.93 -5.70
CA PHE A 764 -1.57 -23.61 -5.08
C PHE A 764 -1.65 -22.48 -6.10
N LEU A 765 -0.76 -22.48 -7.10
CA LEU A 765 -0.67 -21.43 -8.13
C LEU A 765 -1.89 -21.39 -9.05
N THR A 766 -2.61 -22.50 -9.17
CA THR A 766 -3.83 -22.58 -9.98
C THR A 766 -5.03 -21.93 -9.27
N ILE A 767 -5.21 -22.16 -7.97
CA ILE A 767 -6.47 -21.83 -7.29
C ILE A 767 -6.37 -20.69 -6.27
N SER A 768 -5.16 -20.33 -5.84
CA SER A 768 -4.99 -19.39 -4.73
C SER A 768 -4.64 -17.93 -5.11
N PRO A 769 -3.91 -17.61 -6.20
CA PRO A 769 -3.55 -16.22 -6.48
C PRO A 769 -4.76 -15.34 -6.85
N GLU A 770 -4.65 -14.05 -6.59
CA GLU A 770 -5.54 -13.02 -7.14
C GLU A 770 -5.54 -13.03 -8.69
N LYS A 771 -6.64 -12.56 -9.27
CA LYS A 771 -6.88 -12.60 -10.73
C LYS A 771 -5.70 -12.07 -11.55
N ASP A 772 -5.23 -10.86 -11.24
CA ASP A 772 -4.28 -10.14 -12.10
C ASP A 772 -2.85 -10.70 -12.04
N ILE A 773 -2.52 -11.49 -11.03
CA ILE A 773 -1.19 -12.07 -10.82
C ILE A 773 -1.15 -13.57 -11.13
N ARG A 774 -2.28 -14.28 -11.14
CA ARG A 774 -2.34 -15.73 -11.30
C ARG A 774 -1.57 -16.25 -12.51
N ILE A 775 -1.80 -15.65 -13.68
CA ILE A 775 -1.10 -15.99 -14.92
C ILE A 775 0.18 -15.17 -15.06
N ARG A 776 0.10 -13.86 -14.81
CA ARG A 776 1.21 -12.93 -15.04
C ARG A 776 2.47 -13.30 -14.27
N GLU A 777 2.31 -13.78 -13.04
CA GLU A 777 3.42 -14.10 -12.12
C GLU A 777 3.67 -15.60 -11.97
N PHE A 778 3.00 -16.47 -12.74
CA PHE A 778 3.05 -17.93 -12.57
C PHE A 778 4.49 -18.48 -12.51
N ASP A 779 5.32 -18.14 -13.49
CA ASP A 779 6.72 -18.57 -13.54
C ASP A 779 7.59 -17.86 -12.49
N ASN A 780 7.27 -16.61 -12.15
CA ASN A 780 7.96 -15.86 -11.10
C ASN A 780 7.73 -16.49 -9.71
N PHE A 781 6.52 -16.97 -9.44
CA PHE A 781 6.20 -17.68 -8.19
C PHE A 781 7.00 -18.96 -8.02
N ILE A 782 7.21 -19.73 -9.08
CA ILE A 782 8.08 -20.91 -9.07
C ILE A 782 9.52 -20.51 -8.69
N ALA A 783 10.03 -19.41 -9.25
CA ALA A 783 11.35 -18.89 -8.92
C ALA A 783 11.47 -18.41 -7.46
N ILE A 784 10.43 -17.74 -6.93
CA ILE A 784 10.36 -17.29 -5.53
C ILE A 784 10.43 -18.49 -4.57
N TYR A 785 9.60 -19.52 -4.81
CA TYR A 785 9.62 -20.77 -4.05
C TYR A 785 10.99 -21.43 -4.11
N TYR A 786 11.53 -21.62 -5.33
CA TYR A 786 12.82 -22.28 -5.54
C TYR A 786 13.95 -21.58 -4.79
N LYS A 787 13.98 -20.24 -4.82
CA LYS A 787 15.01 -19.47 -4.11
C LYS A 787 15.00 -19.79 -2.61
N ARG A 788 13.82 -19.80 -1.97
CA ARG A 788 13.70 -20.11 -0.54
C ARG A 788 13.98 -21.58 -0.23
N LEU A 789 13.57 -22.50 -1.10
CA LEU A 789 13.87 -23.93 -0.98
C LEU A 789 15.38 -24.14 -0.93
N MET A 790 16.12 -23.51 -1.85
CA MET A 790 17.57 -23.60 -1.91
C MET A 790 18.27 -22.98 -0.71
N GLU A 791 17.77 -21.85 -0.19
CA GLU A 791 18.28 -21.26 1.06
C GLU A 791 18.16 -22.27 2.21
N CYS A 792 17.00 -22.91 2.34
CA CYS A 792 16.72 -23.86 3.42
C CYS A 792 17.50 -25.16 3.30
N LEU A 793 17.56 -25.78 2.10
CA LEU A 793 18.30 -27.02 1.88
C LEU A 793 19.80 -26.86 2.19
N LYS A 794 20.38 -25.70 1.86
CA LYS A 794 21.77 -25.38 2.20
C LYS A 794 21.94 -25.19 3.71
N ALA A 795 21.05 -24.42 4.34
CA ALA A 795 21.11 -24.15 5.77
C ALA A 795 20.96 -25.43 6.62
N LEU A 796 20.09 -26.35 6.19
CA LEU A 796 19.85 -27.65 6.83
C LEU A 796 20.89 -28.74 6.47
N ASN A 797 21.87 -28.39 5.62
CA ASN A 797 22.94 -29.29 5.18
C ASN A 797 22.44 -30.58 4.49
N TYR A 798 21.52 -30.43 3.53
CA TYR A 798 21.06 -31.53 2.66
C TYR A 798 22.22 -32.05 1.80
N GLN A 799 22.43 -33.38 1.76
CA GLN A 799 23.61 -34.00 1.14
C GLN A 799 23.41 -34.46 -0.30
N LYS A 800 22.18 -34.79 -0.69
CA LYS A 800 21.87 -35.16 -2.09
C LYS A 800 22.00 -33.97 -3.04
N PRO A 801 22.13 -34.21 -4.37
CA PRO A 801 22.19 -33.14 -5.35
C PRO A 801 21.02 -32.16 -5.22
N TYR A 802 21.33 -30.86 -5.14
CA TYR A 802 20.30 -29.84 -5.06
C TYR A 802 19.45 -29.82 -6.34
N PRO A 803 18.12 -29.62 -6.21
CA PRO A 803 17.27 -29.41 -7.38
C PRO A 803 17.73 -28.15 -8.13
N LYS A 804 17.59 -28.14 -9.45
CA LYS A 804 17.81 -26.94 -10.27
C LYS A 804 16.46 -26.35 -10.64
N LEU A 805 16.38 -25.02 -10.78
CA LEU A 805 15.14 -24.35 -11.21
C LEU A 805 14.60 -24.92 -12.52
N ARG A 806 15.49 -25.24 -13.47
CA ARG A 806 15.10 -25.88 -14.74
C ARG A 806 14.45 -27.25 -14.56
N ASP A 807 14.86 -28.01 -13.55
CA ASP A 807 14.34 -29.36 -13.30
C ASP A 807 12.98 -29.25 -12.61
N LEU A 808 12.80 -28.26 -11.72
CA LEU A 808 11.48 -27.93 -11.18
C LEU A 808 10.49 -27.50 -12.27
N HIS A 809 10.90 -26.67 -13.23
CA HIS A 809 10.03 -26.33 -14.38
C HIS A 809 9.69 -27.55 -15.25
N LYS A 810 10.61 -28.52 -15.39
CA LYS A 810 10.31 -29.78 -16.07
C LYS A 810 9.28 -30.59 -15.30
N ASP A 811 9.40 -30.68 -13.98
CA ASP A 811 8.43 -31.40 -13.14
C ASP A 811 7.03 -30.76 -13.20
N ILE A 812 6.93 -29.44 -13.28
CA ILE A 812 5.66 -28.71 -13.49
C ILE A 812 4.97 -29.11 -14.81
N LEU A 813 5.74 -29.46 -15.84
CA LEU A 813 5.25 -29.90 -17.15
C LEU A 813 5.19 -31.43 -17.29
N ASP A 814 5.76 -32.18 -16.35
CA ASP A 814 5.79 -33.63 -16.39
C ASP A 814 4.38 -34.17 -16.18
N GLN A 815 3.97 -35.07 -17.06
CA GLN A 815 2.64 -35.68 -17.09
C GLN A 815 2.21 -36.19 -15.69
N ARG A 816 3.15 -36.77 -14.92
CA ARG A 816 2.83 -37.35 -13.60
C ARG A 816 2.42 -36.32 -12.55
N HIS A 817 2.71 -35.03 -12.76
CA HIS A 817 2.40 -33.96 -11.81
C HIS A 817 1.48 -32.89 -12.43
N SER A 818 1.63 -32.59 -13.72
CA SER A 818 0.89 -31.54 -14.45
C SER A 818 -0.64 -31.67 -14.33
N PHE A 819 -1.14 -32.91 -14.18
CA PHE A 819 -2.54 -33.22 -13.91
C PHE A 819 -3.13 -32.49 -12.69
N TYR A 820 -2.32 -32.14 -11.69
CA TYR A 820 -2.80 -31.38 -10.51
C TYR A 820 -3.42 -30.03 -10.87
N ALA A 821 -2.99 -29.38 -11.96
CA ALA A 821 -3.65 -28.15 -12.43
C ALA A 821 -5.09 -28.42 -12.86
N PHE A 822 -5.32 -29.46 -13.67
CA PHE A 822 -6.68 -29.82 -14.10
C PHE A 822 -7.51 -30.31 -12.92
N PHE A 823 -6.94 -31.17 -12.07
CA PHE A 823 -7.59 -31.67 -10.86
C PHE A 823 -8.06 -30.53 -9.94
N ALA A 824 -7.24 -29.50 -9.76
CA ALA A 824 -7.57 -28.33 -8.95
C ALA A 824 -8.68 -27.47 -9.58
N VAL A 825 -8.61 -27.18 -10.89
CA VAL A 825 -9.65 -26.44 -11.63
C VAL A 825 -10.98 -27.19 -11.63
N PHE A 826 -10.96 -28.52 -11.82
CA PHE A 826 -12.17 -29.33 -11.97
C PHE A 826 -12.86 -29.63 -10.64
N ASN A 827 -12.10 -29.92 -9.57
CA ASN A 827 -12.67 -30.38 -8.30
C ASN A 827 -12.74 -29.30 -7.21
N HIS A 828 -11.72 -28.45 -7.08
CA HIS A 828 -11.59 -27.55 -5.93
C HIS A 828 -12.08 -26.15 -6.24
N LEU A 829 -11.60 -25.57 -7.35
CA LEU A 829 -11.89 -24.19 -7.72
C LEU A 829 -13.40 -23.83 -7.80
N PRO A 830 -14.32 -24.70 -8.27
CA PRO A 830 -15.75 -24.39 -8.29
C PRO A 830 -16.33 -24.21 -6.88
N ALA A 831 -15.92 -25.06 -5.93
CA ALA A 831 -16.32 -24.96 -4.53
C ALA A 831 -15.69 -23.73 -3.86
N ILE A 832 -14.40 -23.47 -4.16
CA ILE A 832 -13.65 -22.32 -3.62
C ILE A 832 -14.26 -20.98 -4.03
N LEU A 833 -14.80 -20.86 -5.24
CA LEU A 833 -15.36 -19.60 -5.74
C LEU A 833 -16.88 -19.45 -5.54
N MET A 834 -17.51 -20.44 -4.90
CA MET A 834 -18.90 -20.38 -4.48
C MET A 834 -19.01 -19.69 -3.10
N PRO A 835 -19.86 -18.65 -2.94
CA PRO A 835 -20.19 -18.10 -1.63
C PRO A 835 -20.78 -19.19 -0.72
N THR A 836 -20.37 -19.22 0.55
CA THR A 836 -20.85 -20.22 1.51
C THR A 836 -22.34 -20.00 1.81
N ASP A 837 -23.14 -21.07 1.67
CA ASP A 837 -24.50 -21.17 2.22
C ASP A 837 -24.68 -22.55 2.88
N LYS A 838 -25.79 -22.77 3.60
CA LYS A 838 -26.06 -24.05 4.32
C LYS A 838 -26.03 -25.29 3.41
N ASP A 839 -26.16 -25.09 2.10
CA ASP A 839 -26.23 -26.14 1.10
C ASP A 839 -24.88 -26.41 0.43
N SER A 840 -23.87 -25.57 0.71
CA SER A 840 -22.53 -25.59 0.09
C SER A 840 -21.59 -26.62 0.73
N ASN A 841 -21.95 -27.90 0.69
CA ASN A 841 -21.11 -29.00 1.18
C ASN A 841 -20.80 -30.08 0.11
N ILE A 842 -19.73 -30.83 0.33
CA ILE A 842 -19.24 -31.85 -0.61
C ILE A 842 -20.25 -32.99 -0.83
N HIS A 843 -21.05 -33.33 0.20
CA HIS A 843 -22.08 -34.34 0.09
C HIS A 843 -23.17 -33.89 -0.88
N ASN A 844 -23.67 -32.66 -0.74
CA ASN A 844 -24.65 -32.05 -1.64
C ASN A 844 -24.15 -31.94 -3.08
N PHE A 845 -22.87 -31.59 -3.27
CA PHE A 845 -22.22 -31.54 -4.58
C PHE A 845 -22.12 -32.92 -5.25
N SER A 846 -21.89 -33.95 -4.44
CA SER A 846 -21.73 -35.34 -4.88
C SER A 846 -23.04 -36.11 -5.02
N ARG A 847 -24.20 -35.49 -4.74
CA ARG A 847 -25.52 -36.13 -4.92
C ARG A 847 -25.78 -36.49 -6.37
N ASN A 848 -26.27 -37.71 -6.58
CA ASN A 848 -26.66 -38.23 -7.89
C ASN A 848 -28.15 -38.03 -8.18
N ASP A 849 -28.69 -36.86 -7.82
CA ASP A 849 -30.08 -36.48 -8.07
C ASP A 849 -30.18 -35.11 -8.76
N GLU A 850 -31.40 -34.70 -9.11
CA GLU A 850 -31.65 -33.41 -9.75
C GLU A 850 -31.20 -32.21 -8.89
N TYR A 851 -31.15 -32.37 -7.57
CA TYR A 851 -30.63 -31.33 -6.69
C TYR A 851 -29.10 -31.18 -6.85
N GLY A 852 -28.35 -32.28 -6.75
CA GLY A 852 -26.90 -32.27 -6.95
C GLY A 852 -26.50 -31.76 -8.32
N LYS A 853 -27.23 -32.16 -9.37
CA LYS A 853 -27.05 -31.66 -10.74
C LYS A 853 -27.24 -30.14 -10.84
N LYS A 854 -28.31 -29.58 -10.26
CA LYS A 854 -28.54 -28.12 -10.23
C LYS A 854 -27.42 -27.39 -9.49
N LEU A 855 -26.94 -27.96 -8.39
CA LEU A 855 -25.85 -27.37 -7.60
C LEU A 855 -24.53 -27.35 -8.39
N ARG A 856 -24.17 -28.46 -9.06
CA ARG A 856 -22.99 -28.54 -9.94
C ARG A 856 -23.07 -27.53 -11.09
N LEU A 857 -24.21 -27.43 -11.76
CA LEU A 857 -24.41 -26.43 -12.81
C LEU A 857 -24.27 -25.00 -12.27
N LYS A 858 -24.87 -24.69 -11.10
CA LYS A 858 -24.73 -23.38 -10.43
C LYS A 858 -23.26 -23.04 -10.13
N MET A 859 -22.46 -24.03 -9.70
CA MET A 859 -21.02 -23.83 -9.47
C MET A 859 -20.26 -23.60 -10.79
N TYR A 860 -20.47 -24.44 -11.80
CA TYR A 860 -19.73 -24.37 -13.06
C TYR A 860 -20.13 -23.17 -13.94
N THR A 861 -21.31 -22.58 -13.72
CA THR A 861 -21.75 -21.34 -14.39
C THR A 861 -21.56 -20.09 -13.53
N ASN A 862 -21.03 -20.23 -12.31
CA ASN A 862 -20.73 -19.09 -11.44
C ASN A 862 -19.79 -18.11 -12.16
N PRO A 863 -20.16 -16.83 -12.33
CA PRO A 863 -19.34 -15.87 -13.06
C PRO A 863 -17.90 -15.74 -12.55
N ARG A 864 -17.66 -15.88 -11.24
CA ARG A 864 -16.31 -15.86 -10.67
C ARG A 864 -15.49 -17.06 -11.14
N TYR A 865 -16.08 -18.25 -11.09
CA TYR A 865 -15.45 -19.47 -11.57
C TYR A 865 -15.17 -19.40 -13.07
N VAL A 866 -16.19 -19.03 -13.87
CA VAL A 866 -16.08 -18.92 -15.32
C VAL A 866 -14.98 -17.93 -15.71
N GLN A 867 -14.89 -16.78 -15.04
CA GLN A 867 -13.85 -15.80 -15.33
C GLN A 867 -12.45 -16.37 -15.12
N VAL A 868 -12.23 -17.14 -14.04
CA VAL A 868 -10.93 -17.78 -13.79
C VAL A 868 -10.66 -18.90 -14.80
N ALA A 869 -11.67 -19.72 -15.10
CA ALA A 869 -11.54 -20.80 -16.05
C ALA A 869 -11.19 -20.29 -17.47
N LYS A 870 -11.75 -19.15 -17.88
CA LYS A 870 -11.41 -18.49 -19.16
C LYS A 870 -9.94 -18.13 -19.30
N ASP A 871 -9.31 -17.77 -18.19
CA ASP A 871 -7.90 -17.41 -18.17
C ASP A 871 -7.03 -18.68 -18.15
N LEU A 872 -7.39 -19.66 -17.31
CA LEU A 872 -6.59 -20.86 -17.06
C LEU A 872 -6.62 -21.87 -18.21
N PHE A 873 -7.76 -22.09 -18.86
CA PHE A 873 -7.89 -23.09 -19.93
C PHE A 873 -6.94 -22.81 -21.10
N PRO A 874 -6.96 -21.62 -21.73
CA PRO A 874 -5.99 -21.28 -22.78
C PRO A 874 -4.54 -21.32 -22.27
N PHE A 875 -4.28 -20.84 -21.05
CA PHE A 875 -2.94 -20.77 -20.47
C PHE A 875 -2.29 -22.15 -20.29
N PHE A 876 -3.02 -23.12 -19.72
CA PHE A 876 -2.51 -24.47 -19.51
C PHE A 876 -2.55 -25.31 -20.78
N HIS A 877 -3.56 -25.11 -21.63
CA HIS A 877 -3.63 -25.79 -22.92
C HIS A 877 -2.43 -25.46 -23.82
N THR A 878 -2.09 -24.18 -23.97
CA THR A 878 -0.94 -23.75 -24.80
C THR A 878 0.41 -24.23 -24.27
N ARG A 879 0.47 -24.65 -23.00
CA ARG A 879 1.64 -25.26 -22.36
C ARG A 879 1.65 -26.79 -22.39
N GLY A 880 0.63 -27.41 -22.98
CA GLY A 880 0.48 -28.86 -23.05
C GLY A 880 0.02 -29.52 -21.74
N ILE A 881 -0.31 -28.76 -20.70
CA ILE A 881 -0.74 -29.30 -19.39
C ILE A 881 -2.16 -29.87 -19.45
N PHE A 882 -3.04 -29.26 -20.27
CA PHE A 882 -4.40 -29.78 -20.52
C PHE A 882 -4.46 -30.63 -21.80
N ASN A 883 -3.35 -31.29 -22.14
CA ASN A 883 -3.31 -32.32 -23.16
C ASN A 883 -3.24 -33.68 -22.45
N PHE A 884 -4.18 -34.58 -22.73
CA PHE A 884 -4.26 -35.89 -22.07
C PHE A 884 -4.22 -37.06 -23.07
N GLU A 885 -4.06 -36.77 -24.37
CA GLU A 885 -3.92 -37.77 -25.43
C GLU A 885 -2.62 -38.60 -25.28
N ASP A 886 -1.63 -38.08 -24.57
CA ASP A 886 -0.38 -38.75 -24.17
C ASP A 886 -0.58 -39.89 -23.14
N TYR A 887 -1.79 -40.04 -22.58
CA TYR A 887 -2.15 -41.14 -21.67
C TYR A 887 -2.98 -42.25 -22.35
N ASP A 888 -3.22 -42.15 -23.65
CA ASP A 888 -3.91 -43.19 -24.42
C ASP A 888 -3.02 -44.40 -24.70
N GLU A 889 -1.70 -44.23 -24.66
CA GLU A 889 -0.69 -45.30 -24.81
C GLU A 889 -0.55 -46.21 -23.58
#